data_AF-A0A480BPI3-F1
#
_entry.id   AF-A0A480BPI3-F1
#
_cell.length_a   1.000
_cell.length_b   1.000
_cell.length_c   1.000
_cell.angle_alpha   90.00
_cell.angle_beta   90.00
_cell.angle_gamma   90.00
#
_symmetry.space_group_name_H-M   'P 1'
#
loop_
_entity.id
_entity.type
_entity.pdbx_description
1 polymer ?
#
loop_
_entity_poly.entity_id
_entity_poly.type
_entity_poly.pdbx_seq_one_letter_code
_entity_poly.pdbx_strand_id
1 'polypeptide(L)'
;MPDDPIAWRTIGDLIANSARRFGDAPAVWAHPSRVLSHRQLAAVQTAQVAALRAAGVAPGDRVAVVLPKSADTAAVSLVLASACCCVPLNPDATAPELTAALQRTHSRWLVAQPHSPAWQCGQALGLTCIGVAPEPAGGFRFEHPPPADRPVANATPAPGDTALLLQTSGSSAEPKLVPLSHHQLLCSTANLVRSLALGPQDRCLNMLPLFHVGGLVDLLLAPLAVGGSVLVTERIAAREFFAASAEFRPTWYQGVPTMLREVLSLAQLEPRRLADHRLRFIRSVSSALSERLQAELEATFDCPVIAIYGMTETAGVITSNPLPPGRAKPGSVGLPVGPQLRIARADGSWAAAGESGEICVRGDTVIGAYAQTDAPDEKAFFGDWLRTGDSGHLDADGYLFLDGRLKDIINRGGEKIAPLEIDRCLLQHPQVAEAAAFAAPHPTLGEEVALAVVPAPGAALDETALREFLARRLAAHKLPRHIHVLDALPLGRTGKVQRRLLTERLATTVDETSWQAPQTPSAQRLTELWQRVLGVERVGMDDNFFDLGGDSLTAVGCTLELQTRYRLALPAGALYDHPTPRALLAYLQSLPCSAELAMFLGTAPTDSRLPDDLQAELQRQMHGWRGERSHPHALLVGQRLDGTRPPLFWVVNGYAELAATVRHLDPQRPVYGMRSLYGLPGDTAANRRALGVQLAAEIADLQPTGPLRLGGYCAGGRVALEIADALRARGREVALLCLLDTRVHRSYPGDVLLLHTRRFSL
;
A
#
# COMPACT_ATOMS: atom_id res chain seq x y z
N MET A 1 39.92 -13.90 -7.47
CA MET A 1 40.14 -14.30 -6.06
C MET A 1 41.60 -14.03 -5.71
N PRO A 2 41.94 -13.55 -4.52
CA PRO A 2 43.20 -13.91 -3.89
C PRO A 2 42.97 -15.23 -3.16
N ASP A 3 43.63 -16.28 -3.64
CA ASP A 3 43.59 -17.66 -3.16
C ASP A 3 44.28 -17.82 -1.80
N ASP A 4 43.50 -17.69 -0.73
CA ASP A 4 43.61 -18.52 0.46
C ASP A 4 42.29 -18.40 1.24
N PRO A 5 41.50 -19.47 1.47
CA PRO A 5 40.38 -19.38 2.39
C PRO A 5 40.98 -19.30 3.79
N ILE A 6 41.30 -18.09 4.24
CA ILE A 6 41.51 -17.84 5.66
C ILE A 6 40.17 -18.16 6.30
N ALA A 7 40.02 -19.40 6.75
CA ALA A 7 38.87 -19.88 7.48
C ALA A 7 38.92 -19.20 8.84
N TRP A 8 38.38 -17.98 8.92
CA TRP A 8 38.16 -17.30 10.19
C TRP A 8 37.41 -18.27 11.09
N ARG A 9 38.02 -18.67 12.20
CA ARG A 9 37.42 -19.62 13.15
C ARG A 9 36.58 -18.87 14.17
N THR A 10 37.03 -17.68 14.56
CA THR A 10 36.33 -16.76 15.47
C THR A 10 36.38 -15.31 14.97
N ILE A 11 35.58 -14.45 15.60
CA ILE A 11 35.61 -12.99 15.34
C ILE A 11 36.98 -12.41 15.73
N GLY A 12 37.59 -12.93 16.80
CA GLY A 12 38.95 -12.55 17.21
C GLY A 12 39.98 -12.86 16.13
N ASP A 13 39.89 -14.03 15.50
CA ASP A 13 40.77 -14.42 14.39
C ASP A 13 40.61 -13.51 13.17
N LEU A 14 39.36 -13.12 12.85
CA LEU A 14 39.08 -12.18 11.76
C LEU A 14 39.71 -10.81 12.04
N ILE A 15 39.56 -10.27 13.24
CA ILE A 15 40.16 -8.98 13.64
C ILE A 15 41.68 -9.06 13.59
N ALA A 16 42.29 -10.11 14.15
CA ALA A 16 43.74 -10.31 14.13
C ALA A 16 44.27 -10.47 12.70
N ASN A 17 43.53 -11.16 11.84
CA ASN A 17 43.87 -11.30 10.43
C ASN A 17 43.80 -9.98 9.67
N SER A 18 42.74 -9.20 9.92
CA SER A 18 42.59 -7.87 9.33
C SER A 18 43.75 -6.95 9.71
N ALA A 19 44.14 -6.95 10.98
CA ALA A 19 45.31 -6.20 11.47
C ALA A 19 46.62 -6.62 10.79
N ARG A 20 46.85 -7.93 10.58
CA ARG A 20 48.05 -8.40 9.87
C ARG A 20 48.08 -7.97 8.41
N ARG A 21 46.93 -7.99 7.73
CA ARG A 21 46.85 -7.76 6.28
C ARG A 21 46.74 -6.29 5.90
N PHE A 22 46.05 -5.49 6.70
CA PHE A 22 45.71 -4.10 6.37
C PHE A 22 46.36 -3.08 7.32
N GLY A 23 46.93 -3.53 8.44
CA GLY A 23 47.81 -2.73 9.30
C GLY A 23 47.17 -1.42 9.74
N ASP A 24 47.77 -0.31 9.30
CA ASP A 24 47.38 1.05 9.70
C ASP A 24 46.27 1.64 8.82
N ALA A 25 45.68 0.85 7.91
CA ALA A 25 44.49 1.26 7.17
C ALA A 25 43.32 1.56 8.12
N PRO A 26 42.47 2.56 7.82
CA PRO A 26 41.29 2.89 8.62
C PRO A 26 40.31 1.72 8.74
N ALA A 27 39.85 1.43 9.96
CA ALA A 27 38.87 0.39 10.24
C ALA A 27 37.54 0.98 10.70
N VAL A 28 37.54 1.70 11.83
CA VAL A 28 36.32 2.24 12.45
C VAL A 28 36.47 3.75 12.64
N TRP A 29 35.54 4.50 12.10
CA TRP A 29 35.47 5.96 12.17
C TRP A 29 34.42 6.40 13.19
N ALA A 30 34.81 7.36 14.02
CA ALA A 30 33.92 8.16 14.86
C ALA A 30 33.97 9.61 14.37
N HIS A 31 32.82 10.14 13.97
CA HIS A 31 32.70 11.55 13.58
C HIS A 31 32.91 12.45 14.83
N PRO A 32 33.60 13.61 14.73
CA PRO A 32 34.14 14.23 13.51
C PRO A 32 35.62 13.96 13.19
N SER A 33 36.34 13.05 13.89
CA SER A 33 37.79 12.92 13.62
C SER A 33 38.55 11.76 14.29
N ARG A 34 37.91 10.83 15.02
CA ARG A 34 38.65 9.69 15.61
C ARG A 34 38.56 8.49 14.68
N VAL A 35 39.72 7.96 14.29
CA VAL A 35 39.81 6.78 13.44
C VAL A 35 40.65 5.73 14.13
N LEU A 36 40.07 4.55 14.31
CA LEU A 36 40.80 3.35 14.68
C LEU A 36 41.27 2.65 13.42
N SER A 37 42.58 2.37 13.32
CA SER A 37 43.12 1.48 12.30
C SER A 37 42.82 0.01 12.61
N HIS A 38 42.98 -0.86 11.63
CA HIS A 38 42.84 -2.31 11.84
C HIS A 38 43.81 -2.84 12.91
N ARG A 39 45.06 -2.33 12.92
CA ARG A 39 46.06 -2.64 13.95
C ARG A 39 45.63 -2.16 15.33
N GLN A 40 45.15 -0.93 15.45
CA GLN A 40 44.70 -0.37 16.73
C GLN A 40 43.47 -1.12 17.25
N LEU A 41 42.53 -1.49 16.38
CA LEU A 41 41.36 -2.29 16.77
C LEU A 41 41.77 -3.66 17.34
N ALA A 42 42.73 -4.35 16.73
CA ALA A 42 43.25 -5.61 17.26
C ALA A 42 44.02 -5.44 18.59
N ALA A 43 44.75 -4.34 18.75
CA ALA A 43 45.43 -4.03 20.01
C ALA A 43 44.43 -3.77 21.15
N VAL A 44 43.39 -2.97 20.87
CA VAL A 44 42.27 -2.74 21.80
C VAL A 44 41.59 -4.06 22.14
N GLN A 45 41.28 -4.89 21.14
CA GLN A 45 40.69 -6.21 21.36
C GLN A 45 41.56 -7.06 22.30
N THR A 46 42.85 -7.20 22.02
CA THR A 46 43.75 -8.02 22.84
C THR A 46 43.81 -7.53 24.29
N ALA A 47 43.97 -6.21 24.48
CA ALA A 47 44.06 -5.61 25.81
C ALA A 47 42.75 -5.75 26.60
N GLN A 48 41.62 -5.47 25.96
CA GLN A 48 40.31 -5.48 26.63
C GLN A 48 39.79 -6.90 26.88
N VAL A 49 40.11 -7.88 26.03
CA VAL A 49 39.84 -9.30 26.33
C VAL A 49 40.63 -9.74 27.56
N ALA A 50 41.91 -9.38 27.67
CA ALA A 50 42.69 -9.70 28.86
C ALA A 50 42.13 -9.06 30.14
N ALA A 51 41.67 -7.80 30.06
CA ALA A 51 41.00 -7.11 31.17
C ALA A 51 39.71 -7.82 31.61
N LEU A 52 38.86 -8.24 30.66
CA LEU A 52 37.64 -9.00 30.95
C LEU A 52 37.95 -10.34 31.65
N ARG A 53 38.99 -11.05 31.23
CA ARG A 53 39.44 -12.30 31.86
C ARG A 53 39.93 -12.09 33.29
N ALA A 54 40.70 -11.01 33.53
CA ALA A 54 41.17 -10.62 34.85
C ALA A 54 40.00 -10.24 35.78
N ALA A 55 38.95 -9.62 35.23
CA ALA A 55 37.71 -9.32 35.94
C ALA A 55 36.85 -10.57 36.21
N GLY A 56 37.16 -11.71 35.58
CA GLY A 56 36.47 -12.99 35.80
C GLY A 56 35.40 -13.34 34.76
N VAL A 57 35.34 -12.63 33.64
CA VAL A 57 34.40 -12.93 32.53
C VAL A 57 34.92 -14.13 31.73
N ALA A 58 34.15 -15.21 31.67
CA ALA A 58 34.50 -16.42 30.92
C ALA A 58 33.99 -16.38 29.46
N PRO A 59 34.55 -17.20 28.54
CA PRO A 59 34.04 -17.31 27.16
C PRO A 59 32.56 -17.67 27.06
N GLY A 60 32.04 -18.50 27.97
CA GLY A 60 30.64 -18.89 28.00
C GLY A 60 29.70 -17.88 28.65
N ASP A 61 30.22 -16.81 29.25
CA ASP A 61 29.39 -15.82 29.94
C ASP A 61 28.58 -14.98 28.94
N ARG A 62 27.36 -14.63 29.33
CA ARG A 62 26.50 -13.67 28.62
C ARG A 62 26.72 -12.28 29.21
N VAL A 63 27.15 -11.36 28.36
CA VAL A 63 27.42 -9.96 28.71
C VAL A 63 26.44 -9.07 27.96
N ALA A 64 25.48 -8.48 28.70
CA ALA A 64 24.58 -7.49 28.15
C ALA A 64 25.33 -6.20 27.85
N VAL A 65 25.04 -5.56 26.71
CA VAL A 65 25.58 -4.23 26.39
C VAL A 65 24.45 -3.25 26.09
N VAL A 66 24.42 -2.16 26.86
CA VAL A 66 23.42 -1.09 26.75
C VAL A 66 24.14 0.25 26.73
N LEU A 67 24.55 0.66 25.54
CA LEU A 67 25.29 1.89 25.29
C LEU A 67 24.63 2.65 24.13
N PRO A 68 24.66 4.00 24.14
CA PRO A 68 24.27 4.80 22.98
C PRO A 68 25.04 4.36 21.73
N LYS A 69 24.41 4.49 20.55
CA LYS A 69 25.05 4.13 19.29
C LYS A 69 26.26 5.04 19.03
N SER A 70 27.43 4.44 18.88
CA SER A 70 28.68 5.15 18.57
C SER A 70 29.72 4.18 17.99
N ALA A 71 30.82 4.72 17.47
CA ALA A 71 31.98 3.93 17.07
C ALA A 71 32.59 3.14 18.24
N ASP A 72 32.60 3.73 19.44
CA ASP A 72 33.09 3.06 20.65
C ASP A 72 32.17 1.88 21.01
N THR A 73 30.85 2.03 20.92
CA THR A 73 29.89 0.94 21.14
C THR A 73 30.03 -0.18 20.11
N ALA A 74 30.33 0.16 18.85
CA ALA A 74 30.61 -0.83 17.81
C ALA A 74 31.90 -1.62 18.14
N ALA A 75 32.97 -0.94 18.55
CA ALA A 75 34.21 -1.57 18.98
C ALA A 75 34.01 -2.44 20.23
N VAL A 76 33.29 -1.95 21.25
CA VAL A 76 32.91 -2.70 22.46
C VAL A 76 32.18 -3.98 22.08
N SER A 77 31.19 -3.89 21.19
CA SER A 77 30.39 -5.04 20.78
C SER A 77 31.24 -6.10 20.07
N LEU A 78 32.18 -5.69 19.20
CA LEU A 78 33.14 -6.59 18.54
C LEU A 78 34.09 -7.25 19.54
N VAL A 79 34.63 -6.49 20.49
CA VAL A 79 35.53 -7.03 21.53
C VAL A 79 34.79 -8.05 22.39
N LEU A 80 33.60 -7.71 22.88
CA LEU A 80 32.76 -8.62 23.65
C LEU A 80 32.43 -9.88 22.84
N ALA A 81 31.97 -9.74 21.59
CA ALA A 81 31.64 -10.87 20.73
C ALA A 81 32.87 -11.71 20.34
N SER A 82 34.10 -11.17 20.46
CA SER A 82 35.34 -11.94 20.29
C SER A 82 35.78 -12.70 21.55
N ALA A 83 35.22 -12.34 22.71
CA ALA A 83 35.65 -12.81 24.02
C ALA A 83 34.62 -13.68 24.72
N CYS A 84 33.33 -13.45 24.49
CA CYS A 84 32.21 -14.04 25.20
C CYS A 84 30.90 -13.87 24.40
N CYS A 85 29.78 -14.32 24.95
CA CYS A 85 28.47 -14.10 24.34
C CYS A 85 28.00 -12.65 24.57
N CYS A 86 28.13 -11.81 23.54
CA CYS A 86 27.67 -10.42 23.56
C CYS A 86 26.15 -10.34 23.35
N VAL A 87 25.45 -9.62 24.22
CA VAL A 87 23.99 -9.49 24.24
C VAL A 87 23.60 -8.01 24.10
N PRO A 88 23.63 -7.45 22.88
CA PRO A 88 23.30 -6.05 22.67
C PRO A 88 21.80 -5.80 22.83
N LEU A 89 21.45 -4.82 23.66
CA LEU A 89 20.06 -4.42 23.90
C LEU A 89 19.85 -2.97 23.44
N ASN A 90 18.57 -2.61 23.27
CA ASN A 90 18.21 -1.27 22.86
C ASN A 90 18.51 -0.24 23.99
N PRO A 91 19.38 0.75 23.76
CA PRO A 91 19.64 1.81 24.75
C PRO A 91 18.43 2.70 25.04
N ASP A 92 17.47 2.79 24.12
CA ASP A 92 16.23 3.57 24.27
C ASP A 92 15.11 2.76 24.94
N ALA A 93 15.43 1.61 25.54
CA ALA A 93 14.47 0.82 26.30
C ALA A 93 14.17 1.46 27.65
N THR A 94 12.90 1.42 28.04
CA THR A 94 12.46 1.88 29.36
C THR A 94 13.01 0.95 30.46
N ALA A 95 13.08 1.42 31.70
CA ALA A 95 13.58 0.61 32.81
C ALA A 95 12.84 -0.75 32.98
N PRO A 96 11.50 -0.85 32.84
CA PRO A 96 10.82 -2.14 32.85
C PRO A 96 11.21 -3.05 31.69
N GLU A 97 11.36 -2.51 30.48
CA GLU A 97 11.77 -3.28 29.29
C GLU A 97 13.20 -3.81 29.44
N LEU A 98 14.13 -2.97 29.92
CA LEU A 98 15.50 -3.36 30.21
C LEU A 98 15.56 -4.45 31.28
N THR A 99 14.82 -4.28 32.37
CA THR A 99 14.74 -5.27 33.46
C THR A 99 14.29 -6.63 32.92
N ALA A 100 13.20 -6.66 32.16
CA ALA A 100 12.70 -7.89 31.55
C ALA A 100 13.70 -8.50 30.55
N ALA A 101 14.38 -7.67 29.75
CA ALA A 101 15.40 -8.13 28.80
C ALA A 101 16.64 -8.73 29.49
N LEU A 102 17.14 -8.09 30.56
CA LEU A 102 18.29 -8.57 31.33
C LEU A 102 17.99 -9.91 32.01
N GLN A 103 16.80 -10.05 32.61
CA GLN A 103 16.35 -11.30 33.20
C GLN A 103 16.22 -12.42 32.15
N ARG A 104 15.54 -12.14 31.03
CA ARG A 104 15.29 -13.12 29.96
C ARG A 104 16.58 -13.66 29.36
N THR A 105 17.56 -12.80 29.17
CA THR A 105 18.85 -13.18 28.57
C THR A 105 19.73 -13.97 29.53
N HIS A 106 19.39 -14.05 30.81
CA HIS A 106 20.21 -14.64 31.86
C HIS A 106 21.64 -14.05 31.85
N SER A 107 21.74 -12.75 31.63
CA SER A 107 23.03 -12.05 31.61
C SER A 107 23.55 -11.89 33.03
N ARG A 108 24.80 -12.29 33.27
CA ARG A 108 25.48 -12.09 34.57
C ARG A 108 26.19 -10.74 34.64
N TRP A 109 26.63 -10.25 33.48
CA TRP A 109 27.42 -9.04 33.32
C TRP A 109 26.64 -8.02 32.51
N LEU A 110 26.83 -6.74 32.85
CA LEU A 110 26.25 -5.62 32.13
C LEU A 110 27.33 -4.59 31.81
N VAL A 111 27.50 -4.27 30.53
CA VAL A 111 28.26 -3.12 30.06
C VAL A 111 27.29 -1.97 29.82
N ALA A 112 27.42 -0.89 30.58
CA ALA A 112 26.57 0.30 30.48
C ALA A 112 27.31 1.55 30.95
N GLN A 113 26.81 2.73 30.58
CA GLN A 113 27.33 3.99 31.12
C GLN A 113 27.06 4.07 32.63
N PRO A 114 28.05 4.42 33.48
CA PRO A 114 27.85 4.61 34.91
C PRO A 114 26.67 5.55 35.19
N HIS A 115 25.84 5.18 36.18
CA HIS A 115 24.64 5.94 36.60
C HIS A 115 23.49 6.04 35.57
N SER A 116 23.60 5.42 34.39
CA SER A 116 22.48 5.35 33.43
C SER A 116 21.29 4.52 33.95
N PRO A 117 20.09 4.65 33.36
CA PRO A 117 18.95 3.78 33.70
C PRO A 117 19.28 2.28 33.57
N ALA A 118 20.05 1.89 32.55
CA ALA A 118 20.49 0.52 32.36
C ALA A 118 21.40 0.05 33.50
N TRP A 119 22.35 0.89 33.93
CA TRP A 119 23.22 0.62 35.08
C TRP A 119 22.41 0.38 36.35
N GLN A 120 21.41 1.22 36.62
CA GLN A 120 20.53 1.08 37.78
C GLN A 120 19.72 -0.23 37.73
N CYS A 121 19.18 -0.59 36.55
CA CYS A 121 18.48 -1.86 36.36
C CYS A 121 19.41 -3.06 36.60
N GLY A 122 20.64 -3.00 36.10
CA GLY A 122 21.66 -4.03 36.33
C GLY A 122 21.98 -4.21 37.81
N GLN A 123 22.19 -3.11 38.55
CA GLN A 123 22.44 -3.14 39.98
C GLN A 123 21.24 -3.70 40.77
N ALA A 124 20.01 -3.29 40.43
CA ALA A 124 18.81 -3.78 41.07
C ALA A 124 18.59 -5.30 40.89
N LEU A 125 19.06 -5.84 39.77
CA LEU A 125 19.03 -7.27 39.46
C LEU A 125 20.27 -8.03 39.96
N GLY A 126 21.24 -7.36 40.59
CA GLY A 126 22.47 -7.97 41.11
C GLY A 126 23.52 -8.34 40.03
N LEU A 127 23.45 -7.74 38.83
CA LEU A 127 24.44 -7.95 37.78
C LEU A 127 25.74 -7.21 38.10
N THR A 128 26.86 -7.80 37.69
CA THR A 128 28.15 -7.09 37.74
C THR A 128 28.23 -6.08 36.60
N CYS A 129 28.19 -4.79 36.95
CA CYS A 129 28.23 -3.70 35.98
C CYS A 129 29.67 -3.29 35.65
N ILE A 130 29.95 -3.09 34.36
CA ILE A 130 31.23 -2.69 33.78
C ILE A 130 31.01 -1.37 33.04
N GLY A 131 31.77 -0.34 33.42
CA GLY A 131 31.77 0.96 32.73
C GLY A 131 32.61 0.93 31.45
N VAL A 132 32.43 1.91 30.58
CA VAL A 132 33.25 2.11 29.38
C VAL A 132 33.73 3.54 29.33
N ALA A 133 35.05 3.72 29.24
CA ALA A 133 35.66 5.02 29.07
C ALA A 133 36.47 5.08 27.76
N PRO A 134 36.42 6.20 27.03
CA PRO A 134 37.24 6.39 25.84
C PRO A 134 38.73 6.51 26.21
N GLU A 135 39.59 6.03 25.32
CA GLU A 135 41.04 6.16 25.43
C GLU A 135 41.58 7.33 24.59
N PRO A 136 42.55 8.12 25.08
CA PRO A 136 43.12 9.26 24.33
C PRO A 136 43.78 8.85 23.01
N ALA A 137 44.41 7.67 22.96
CA ALA A 137 45.05 7.13 21.76
C ALA A 137 44.06 6.51 20.75
N GLY A 138 42.75 6.61 21.02
CA GLY A 138 41.69 5.95 20.28
C GLY A 138 41.23 4.64 20.93
N GLY A 139 39.96 4.32 20.76
CA GLY A 139 39.34 3.13 21.34
C GLY A 139 38.76 3.38 22.73
N PHE A 140 38.67 2.31 23.52
CA PHE A 140 38.02 2.33 24.83
C PHE A 140 38.74 1.40 25.82
N ARG A 141 38.47 1.62 27.10
CA ARG A 141 38.77 0.70 28.19
C ARG A 141 37.52 0.32 28.96
N PHE A 142 37.48 -0.92 29.45
CA PHE A 142 36.50 -1.33 30.45
C PHE A 142 36.91 -0.85 31.83
N GLU A 143 35.96 -0.25 32.54
CA GLU A 143 36.07 0.12 33.95
C GLU A 143 35.32 -0.93 34.76
N HIS A 144 36.04 -1.98 35.13
CA HIS A 144 35.48 -3.13 35.86
C HIS A 144 35.69 -2.98 37.38
N PRO A 145 34.87 -3.64 38.21
CA PRO A 145 35.17 -3.82 39.63
C PRO A 145 36.53 -4.53 39.83
N PRO A 146 37.14 -4.48 41.03
CA PRO A 146 38.46 -5.07 41.29
C PRO A 146 38.54 -6.55 40.84
N PRO A 147 39.74 -7.02 40.46
CA PRO A 147 39.93 -8.37 39.90
C PRO A 147 39.28 -9.45 40.76
N ALA A 148 38.67 -10.45 40.12
CA ALA A 148 38.07 -11.56 40.83
C ALA A 148 39.17 -12.37 41.57
N ASP A 149 38.85 -12.91 42.74
CA ASP A 149 39.75 -13.77 43.53
C ASP A 149 40.30 -14.97 42.74
N ARG A 150 39.61 -15.36 41.66
CA ARG A 150 40.04 -16.36 40.69
C ARG A 150 39.91 -15.83 39.26
N PRO A 151 40.99 -15.32 38.64
CA PRO A 151 40.96 -14.90 37.24
C PRO A 151 40.64 -16.10 36.34
N VAL A 152 39.93 -15.85 35.24
CA VAL A 152 39.62 -16.89 34.26
C VAL A 152 40.80 -17.03 33.30
N ALA A 153 41.13 -18.27 32.91
CA ALA A 153 42.16 -18.52 31.92
C ALA A 153 41.87 -17.78 30.61
N ASN A 154 42.91 -17.25 29.96
CA ASN A 154 42.77 -16.58 28.68
C ASN A 154 42.55 -17.61 27.56
N ALA A 155 41.31 -18.13 27.47
CA ALA A 155 40.89 -19.07 26.45
C ALA A 155 40.19 -18.34 25.29
N THR A 156 40.51 -18.78 24.07
CA THR A 156 39.84 -18.37 22.84
C THR A 156 38.53 -19.14 22.71
N PRO A 157 37.41 -18.48 22.35
CA PRO A 157 36.16 -19.17 22.02
C PRO A 157 36.34 -20.21 20.91
N ALA A 158 35.51 -21.24 20.90
CA ALA A 158 35.41 -22.19 19.80
C ALA A 158 34.48 -21.65 18.68
N PRO A 159 34.61 -22.11 17.43
CA PRO A 159 33.72 -21.67 16.34
C PRO A 159 32.23 -21.89 16.57
N GLY A 160 31.88 -22.94 17.34
CA GLY A 160 30.49 -23.25 17.70
C GLY A 160 29.95 -22.44 18.87
N ASP A 161 30.80 -21.72 19.61
CA ASP A 161 30.36 -20.91 20.75
C ASP A 161 29.51 -19.72 20.27
N THR A 162 28.48 -19.38 21.06
CA THR A 162 27.60 -18.24 20.77
C THR A 162 28.36 -16.94 20.98
N ALA A 163 28.54 -16.17 19.90
CA ALA A 163 29.19 -14.87 19.94
C ALA A 163 28.19 -13.73 20.13
N LEU A 164 26.99 -13.85 19.55
CA LEU A 164 25.89 -12.89 19.69
C LEU A 164 24.61 -13.59 20.15
N LEU A 165 23.93 -13.03 21.14
CA LEU A 165 22.56 -13.41 21.50
C LEU A 165 21.64 -12.23 21.23
N LEU A 166 20.80 -12.33 20.20
CA LEU A 166 19.93 -11.23 19.75
C LEU A 166 18.47 -11.51 20.08
N GLN A 167 17.70 -10.45 20.36
CA GLN A 167 16.26 -10.56 20.59
C GLN A 167 15.49 -10.26 19.30
N THR A 168 14.48 -11.08 19.00
CA THR A 168 13.52 -10.80 17.92
C THR A 168 12.13 -10.57 18.50
N SER A 169 11.39 -9.62 17.93
CA SER A 169 9.95 -9.48 18.21
C SER A 169 9.25 -10.73 17.68
N GLY A 170 8.99 -11.70 18.56
CA GLY A 170 8.22 -12.89 18.24
C GLY A 170 6.79 -12.55 17.83
N SER A 171 6.09 -13.49 17.18
CA SER A 171 4.62 -13.44 17.06
C SER A 171 3.90 -13.64 18.40
N SER A 172 4.59 -14.22 19.38
CA SER A 172 4.23 -14.27 20.80
C SER A 172 4.39 -12.91 21.48
N ALA A 173 3.65 -12.67 22.56
CA ALA A 173 3.79 -11.46 23.39
C ALA A 173 5.23 -11.26 23.94
N GLU A 174 6.05 -12.33 23.97
CA GLU A 174 7.43 -12.28 24.43
C GLU A 174 8.47 -12.43 23.29
N PRO A 175 9.56 -11.64 23.29
CA PRO A 175 10.66 -11.75 22.33
C PRO A 175 11.42 -13.08 22.40
N LYS A 176 11.76 -13.66 21.24
CA LYS A 176 12.60 -14.87 21.16
C LYS A 176 14.09 -14.51 21.25
N LEU A 177 14.89 -15.41 21.81
CA LEU A 177 16.35 -15.28 21.88
C LEU A 177 17.04 -16.12 20.80
N VAL A 178 17.78 -15.45 19.92
CA VAL A 178 18.48 -16.05 18.77
C VAL A 178 19.97 -16.16 19.08
N PRO A 179 20.49 -17.37 19.36
CA PRO A 179 21.92 -17.59 19.55
C PRO A 179 22.63 -17.69 18.20
N LEU A 180 23.62 -16.84 17.97
CA LEU A 180 24.44 -16.83 16.76
C LEU A 180 25.88 -17.17 17.12
N SER A 181 26.35 -18.30 16.60
CA SER A 181 27.72 -18.78 16.78
C SER A 181 28.72 -17.96 15.98
N HIS A 182 30.00 -18.02 16.38
CA HIS A 182 31.10 -17.47 15.58
C HIS A 182 31.06 -17.98 14.14
N HIS A 183 30.91 -19.29 13.94
CA HIS A 183 30.86 -19.92 12.62
C HIS A 183 29.76 -19.31 11.74
N GLN A 184 28.53 -19.21 12.25
CA GLN A 184 27.39 -18.65 11.49
C GLN A 184 27.64 -17.21 11.06
N LEU A 185 28.16 -16.37 11.97
CA LEU A 185 28.44 -14.96 11.69
C LEU A 185 29.56 -14.79 10.65
N LEU A 186 30.60 -15.64 10.71
CA LEU A 186 31.73 -15.61 9.76
C LEU A 186 31.33 -16.18 8.39
N CYS A 187 30.50 -17.22 8.34
CA CYS A 187 29.90 -17.71 7.10
C CYS A 187 29.03 -16.63 6.44
N SER A 188 28.16 -15.97 7.22
CA SER A 188 27.33 -14.86 6.74
C SER A 188 28.19 -13.70 6.22
N THR A 189 29.25 -13.34 6.96
CA THR A 189 30.23 -12.33 6.55
C THR A 189 30.89 -12.69 5.20
N ALA A 190 31.37 -13.92 5.04
CA ALA A 190 32.00 -14.37 3.79
C ALA A 190 31.01 -14.37 2.61
N ASN A 191 29.76 -14.78 2.85
CA ASN A 191 28.70 -14.76 1.85
C ASN A 191 28.42 -13.33 1.37
N LEU A 192 28.33 -12.38 2.32
CA LEU A 192 28.08 -10.98 2.01
C LEU A 192 29.23 -10.33 1.24
N VAL A 193 30.47 -10.57 1.68
CA VAL A 193 31.67 -10.08 1.00
C VAL A 193 31.69 -10.53 -0.47
N ARG A 194 31.35 -11.79 -0.73
CA ARG A 194 31.28 -12.33 -2.09
C ARG A 194 30.14 -11.72 -2.90
N SER A 195 28.92 -11.67 -2.35
CA SER A 195 27.75 -11.20 -3.10
C SER A 195 27.83 -9.72 -3.47
N LEU A 196 28.46 -8.90 -2.63
CA LEU A 196 28.63 -7.47 -2.86
C LEU A 196 30.00 -7.11 -3.46
N ALA A 197 30.87 -8.10 -3.71
CA ALA A 197 32.24 -7.90 -4.17
C ALA A 197 32.96 -6.80 -3.34
N LEU A 198 32.90 -6.93 -2.01
CA LEU A 198 33.53 -5.99 -1.10
C LEU A 198 35.06 -6.13 -1.13
N GLY A 199 35.76 -5.01 -1.02
CA GLY A 199 37.22 -4.94 -0.95
C GLY A 199 37.72 -3.84 -0.01
N PRO A 200 39.05 -3.68 0.14
CA PRO A 200 39.65 -2.74 1.09
C PRO A 200 39.35 -1.26 0.78
N GLN A 201 38.93 -0.95 -0.45
CA GLN A 201 38.50 0.38 -0.87
C GLN A 201 37.07 0.73 -0.40
N ASP A 202 36.30 -0.24 0.10
CA ASP A 202 34.93 0.00 0.52
C ASP A 202 34.83 0.76 1.84
N ARG A 203 33.94 1.76 1.83
CA ARG A 203 33.67 2.66 2.94
C ARG A 203 32.18 2.58 3.27
N CYS A 204 31.85 1.79 4.29
CA CYS A 204 30.49 1.53 4.71
C CYS A 204 29.99 2.60 5.69
N LEU A 205 28.83 3.19 5.41
CA LEU A 205 28.13 4.03 6.37
C LEU A 205 27.10 3.19 7.15
N ASN A 206 27.35 3.03 8.45
CA ASN A 206 26.49 2.25 9.33
C ASN A 206 25.46 3.13 10.04
N MET A 207 24.27 3.23 9.44
CA MET A 207 23.13 3.93 10.03
C MET A 207 22.21 3.02 10.85
N LEU A 208 22.35 1.69 10.78
CA LEU A 208 21.47 0.76 11.48
C LEU A 208 21.81 0.66 12.99
N PRO A 209 20.84 0.28 13.83
CA PRO A 209 21.09 0.06 15.25
C PRO A 209 22.08 -1.09 15.51
N LEU A 210 22.94 -0.93 16.52
CA LEU A 210 23.96 -1.92 16.91
C LEU A 210 23.43 -3.07 17.78
N PHE A 211 22.11 -3.14 18.02
CA PHE A 211 21.43 -4.28 18.64
C PHE A 211 20.71 -5.17 17.61
N HIS A 212 21.07 -5.02 16.33
CA HIS A 212 20.59 -5.84 15.24
C HIS A 212 21.76 -6.46 14.47
N VAL A 213 21.51 -7.66 13.93
CA VAL A 213 22.50 -8.40 13.14
C VAL A 213 23.00 -7.59 11.94
N GLY A 214 22.13 -6.83 11.25
CA GLY A 214 22.54 -5.99 10.13
C GLY A 214 23.48 -4.84 10.53
N GLY A 215 23.35 -4.29 11.74
CA GLY A 215 24.25 -3.25 12.24
C GLY A 215 25.62 -3.81 12.66
N LEU A 216 25.66 -5.01 13.24
CA LEU A 216 26.88 -5.62 13.78
C LEU A 216 27.64 -6.50 12.77
N VAL A 217 26.92 -7.15 11.85
CA VAL A 217 27.49 -8.11 10.89
C VAL A 217 27.62 -7.44 9.53
N ASP A 218 26.48 -7.11 8.90
CA ASP A 218 26.48 -6.60 7.52
C ASP A 218 27.28 -5.31 7.39
N LEU A 219 27.05 -4.35 8.29
CA LEU A 219 27.60 -2.99 8.19
C LEU A 219 28.84 -2.75 9.05
N LEU A 220 29.31 -3.75 9.79
CA LEU A 220 30.47 -3.63 10.67
C LEU A 220 31.47 -4.77 10.45
N LEU A 221 31.13 -6.01 10.79
CA LEU A 221 32.06 -7.14 10.66
C LEU A 221 32.50 -7.40 9.21
N ALA A 222 31.57 -7.33 8.24
CA ALA A 222 31.87 -7.65 6.84
C ALA A 222 32.82 -6.66 6.13
N PRO A 223 32.65 -5.33 6.24
CA PRO A 223 33.65 -4.38 5.75
C PRO A 223 35.02 -4.62 6.37
N LEU A 224 35.07 -4.89 7.69
CA LEU A 224 36.33 -5.12 8.40
C LEU A 224 37.06 -6.37 7.92
N ALA A 225 36.32 -7.42 7.54
CA ALA A 225 36.87 -8.68 7.05
C ALA A 225 37.73 -8.54 5.78
N VAL A 226 37.46 -7.50 4.97
CA VAL A 226 38.15 -7.22 3.69
C VAL A 226 39.06 -6.01 3.74
N GLY A 227 39.31 -5.45 4.93
CA GLY A 227 40.16 -4.27 5.10
C GLY A 227 39.46 -2.95 4.77
N GLY A 228 38.14 -2.98 4.54
CA GLY A 228 37.33 -1.78 4.36
C GLY A 228 37.22 -0.99 5.67
N SER A 229 36.53 0.15 5.57
CA SER A 229 36.31 1.05 6.71
C SER A 229 34.83 1.29 6.96
N VAL A 230 34.47 1.58 8.20
CA VAL A 230 33.09 1.81 8.63
C VAL A 230 32.99 3.11 9.40
N LEU A 231 32.06 3.98 9.02
CA LEU A 231 31.63 5.10 9.87
C LEU A 231 30.31 4.76 10.52
N VAL A 232 30.27 4.83 11.85
CA VAL A 232 29.06 4.59 12.64
C VAL A 232 28.42 5.92 13.00
N THR A 233 27.20 6.17 12.50
CA THR A 233 26.47 7.38 12.86
C THR A 233 25.90 7.28 14.27
N GLU A 234 25.88 8.38 15.02
CA GLU A 234 25.26 8.39 16.35
C GLU A 234 23.73 8.37 16.27
N ARG A 235 23.18 9.03 15.25
CA ARG A 235 21.74 9.10 15.01
C ARG A 235 21.37 8.44 13.68
N ILE A 236 20.11 8.06 13.59
CA ILE A 236 19.50 7.50 12.39
C ILE A 236 18.73 8.64 11.73
N ALA A 237 19.42 9.43 10.90
CA ALA A 237 18.82 10.59 10.26
C ALA A 237 19.52 10.92 8.93
N ALA A 238 18.77 11.40 7.94
CA ALA A 238 19.32 11.84 6.66
C ALA A 238 20.41 12.91 6.77
N ARG A 239 20.33 13.78 7.78
CA ARG A 239 21.37 14.81 8.00
C ARG A 239 22.74 14.19 8.32
N GLU A 240 22.76 13.10 9.08
CA GLU A 240 23.99 12.37 9.43
C GLU A 240 24.61 11.72 8.19
N PHE A 241 23.80 11.23 7.26
CA PHE A 241 24.29 10.70 5.97
C PHE A 241 25.11 11.75 5.22
N PHE A 242 24.62 12.98 5.12
CA PHE A 242 25.35 14.04 4.41
C PHE A 242 26.52 14.61 5.19
N ALA A 243 26.41 14.70 6.52
CA ALA A 243 27.54 15.10 7.37
C ALA A 243 28.71 14.10 7.21
N ALA A 244 28.40 12.81 7.28
CA ALA A 244 29.37 11.75 7.03
C ALA A 244 29.90 11.78 5.59
N SER A 245 29.08 12.13 4.60
CA SER A 245 29.50 12.17 3.20
C SER A 245 30.63 13.18 2.92
N ALA A 246 30.65 14.31 3.64
CA ALA A 246 31.68 15.34 3.46
C ALA A 246 33.08 14.86 3.84
N GLU A 247 33.20 14.11 4.94
CA GLU A 247 34.48 13.63 5.49
C GLU A 247 34.80 12.19 5.03
N PHE A 248 33.80 11.30 5.15
CA PHE A 248 33.97 9.87 4.97
C PHE A 248 33.64 9.36 3.57
N ARG A 249 33.00 10.14 2.69
CA ARG A 249 32.71 9.77 1.29
C ARG A 249 32.34 8.28 1.11
N PRO A 250 31.23 7.82 1.71
CA PRO A 250 30.87 6.41 1.75
C PRO A 250 30.72 5.84 0.33
N THR A 251 31.13 4.59 0.15
CA THR A 251 30.94 3.84 -1.11
C THR A 251 29.66 3.01 -1.08
N TRP A 252 29.09 2.75 0.09
CA TRP A 252 27.79 2.11 0.18
C TRP A 252 27.20 2.31 1.57
N TYR A 253 25.88 2.12 1.65
CA TYR A 253 25.17 2.06 2.91
C TYR A 253 23.94 1.18 2.78
N GLN A 254 23.32 0.93 3.92
CA GLN A 254 22.10 0.16 4.01
C GLN A 254 21.09 0.86 4.90
N GLY A 255 19.83 0.84 4.48
CA GLY A 255 18.73 1.43 5.23
C GLY A 255 17.43 0.69 5.02
N VAL A 256 16.49 0.90 5.92
CA VAL A 256 15.09 0.53 5.68
C VAL A 256 14.45 1.58 4.75
N PRO A 257 13.39 1.25 3.99
CA PRO A 257 12.75 2.18 3.05
C PRO A 257 12.44 3.59 3.59
N THR A 258 12.03 3.73 4.86
CA THR A 258 11.81 5.05 5.47
C THR A 258 13.10 5.86 5.56
N MET A 259 14.19 5.26 6.03
CA MET A 259 15.51 5.92 6.06
C MET A 259 16.00 6.28 4.65
N LEU A 260 15.81 5.39 3.68
CA LEU A 260 16.20 5.65 2.29
C LEU A 260 15.42 6.82 1.71
N ARG A 261 14.11 6.90 2.00
CA ARG A 261 13.25 8.02 1.59
C ARG A 261 13.66 9.33 2.24
N GLU A 262 13.99 9.35 3.53
CA GLU A 262 14.48 10.58 4.18
C GLU A 262 15.77 11.10 3.52
N VAL A 263 16.72 10.19 3.23
CA VAL A 263 17.98 10.53 2.54
C VAL A 263 17.70 11.06 1.13
N LEU A 264 16.83 10.39 0.38
CA LEU A 264 16.39 10.82 -0.95
C LEU A 264 15.73 12.21 -0.94
N SER A 265 14.79 12.44 -0.03
CA SER A 265 14.08 13.72 0.07
C SER A 265 15.07 14.87 0.33
N LEU A 266 16.01 14.68 1.25
CA LEU A 266 17.02 15.70 1.53
C LEU A 266 18.02 15.87 0.38
N ALA A 267 18.36 14.79 -0.34
CA ALA A 267 19.18 14.83 -1.55
C ALA A 267 18.55 15.71 -2.65
N GLN A 268 17.23 15.55 -2.86
CA GLN A 268 16.47 16.30 -3.86
C GLN A 268 16.31 17.78 -3.49
N LEU A 269 16.17 18.08 -2.19
CA LEU A 269 16.12 19.45 -1.68
C LEU A 269 17.47 20.16 -1.75
N GLU A 270 18.57 19.43 -1.58
CA GLU A 270 19.93 19.98 -1.60
C GLU A 270 20.86 19.27 -2.61
N PRO A 271 20.62 19.36 -3.93
CA PRO A 271 21.39 18.59 -4.93
C PRO A 271 22.89 18.87 -4.92
N ARG A 272 23.33 20.03 -4.44
CA ARG A 272 24.75 20.37 -4.28
C ARG A 272 25.50 19.39 -3.37
N ARG A 273 24.81 18.75 -2.42
CA ARG A 273 25.41 17.73 -1.54
C ARG A 273 25.71 16.41 -2.26
N LEU A 274 25.18 16.22 -3.47
CA LEU A 274 25.40 15.03 -4.29
C LEU A 274 26.62 15.16 -5.20
N ALA A 275 27.12 16.37 -5.45
CA ALA A 275 28.17 16.62 -6.45
C ALA A 275 29.42 15.74 -6.29
N ASP A 276 29.72 15.31 -5.06
CA ASP A 276 30.89 14.48 -4.73
C ASP A 276 30.57 13.11 -4.13
N HIS A 277 29.33 12.59 -4.27
CA HIS A 277 29.06 11.24 -3.76
C HIS A 277 29.89 10.17 -4.51
N ARG A 278 30.21 9.07 -3.82
CA ARG A 278 31.02 7.95 -4.34
C ARG A 278 30.34 6.60 -4.14
N LEU A 279 29.03 6.60 -3.94
CA LEU A 279 28.24 5.39 -3.77
C LEU A 279 28.39 4.48 -4.99
N ARG A 280 28.83 3.25 -4.75
CA ARG A 280 28.80 2.11 -5.66
C ARG A 280 27.42 1.48 -5.69
N PHE A 281 26.71 1.47 -4.56
CA PHE A 281 25.37 0.90 -4.42
C PHE A 281 24.71 1.30 -3.09
N ILE A 282 23.39 1.09 -3.01
CA ILE A 282 22.56 1.28 -1.82
C ILE A 282 21.82 -0.03 -1.54
N ARG A 283 21.73 -0.47 -0.27
CA ARG A 283 20.92 -1.66 0.10
C ARG A 283 19.64 -1.29 0.84
N SER A 284 18.54 -1.94 0.47
CA SER A 284 17.25 -1.86 1.17
C SER A 284 16.96 -3.14 1.92
N VAL A 285 16.59 -3.01 3.20
CA VAL A 285 16.40 -4.15 4.13
C VAL A 285 15.14 -4.03 4.97
N SER A 286 14.79 -5.12 5.66
CA SER A 286 13.78 -5.20 6.71
C SER A 286 12.32 -5.05 6.27
N SER A 287 12.04 -4.37 5.17
CA SER A 287 10.71 -4.29 4.55
C SER A 287 10.83 -4.18 3.04
N ALA A 288 9.70 -4.34 2.35
CA ALA A 288 9.67 -4.25 0.90
C ALA A 288 10.04 -2.84 0.42
N LEU A 289 10.94 -2.79 -0.55
CA LEU A 289 11.25 -1.58 -1.30
C LEU A 289 10.20 -1.41 -2.41
N SER A 290 9.61 -0.22 -2.53
CA SER A 290 8.74 0.08 -3.67
C SER A 290 9.58 0.35 -4.92
N GLU A 291 9.08 -0.08 -6.07
CA GLU A 291 9.73 0.15 -7.37
C GLU A 291 9.96 1.65 -7.64
N ARG A 292 9.01 2.48 -7.22
CA ARG A 292 9.13 3.94 -7.30
C ARG A 292 10.32 4.47 -6.49
N LEU A 293 10.40 4.09 -5.21
CA LEU A 293 11.49 4.57 -4.34
C LEU A 293 12.85 4.05 -4.85
N GLN A 294 12.88 2.81 -5.35
CA GLN A 294 14.07 2.26 -6.00
C GLN A 294 14.52 3.12 -7.18
N ALA A 295 13.62 3.37 -8.13
CA ALA A 295 13.94 4.16 -9.33
C ALA A 295 14.36 5.60 -9.00
N GLU A 296 13.69 6.25 -8.03
CA GLU A 296 14.05 7.61 -7.59
C GLU A 296 15.44 7.66 -6.93
N LEU A 297 15.80 6.66 -6.13
CA LEU A 297 17.13 6.53 -5.53
C LEU A 297 18.20 6.27 -6.60
N GLU A 298 17.97 5.33 -7.53
CA GLU A 298 18.89 5.02 -8.62
C GLU A 298 19.14 6.25 -9.50
N ALA A 299 18.08 7.02 -9.82
CA ALA A 299 18.20 8.24 -10.60
C ALA A 299 18.90 9.38 -9.84
N THR A 300 18.70 9.48 -8.52
CA THR A 300 19.27 10.57 -7.71
C THR A 300 20.74 10.32 -7.36
N PHE A 301 21.12 9.08 -7.08
CA PHE A 301 22.47 8.71 -6.64
C PHE A 301 23.29 7.98 -7.71
N ASP A 302 22.78 7.84 -8.94
CA ASP A 302 23.46 7.20 -10.08
C ASP A 302 24.17 5.89 -9.72
N CYS A 303 23.51 5.05 -8.92
CA CYS A 303 24.05 3.77 -8.47
C CYS A 303 22.91 2.75 -8.23
N PRO A 304 23.19 1.45 -8.39
CA PRO A 304 22.19 0.40 -8.19
C PRO A 304 21.66 0.37 -6.75
N VAL A 305 20.36 0.14 -6.62
CA VAL A 305 19.69 -0.08 -5.33
C VAL A 305 19.30 -1.54 -5.22
N ILE A 306 19.75 -2.20 -4.16
CA ILE A 306 19.67 -3.65 -4.00
C ILE A 306 18.68 -3.97 -2.89
N ALA A 307 17.55 -4.56 -3.25
CA ALA A 307 16.65 -5.21 -2.29
C ALA A 307 17.24 -6.56 -1.85
N ILE A 308 17.18 -6.84 -0.55
CA ILE A 308 17.65 -8.09 0.05
C ILE A 308 16.59 -8.63 1.02
N TYR A 309 16.66 -9.93 1.31
CA TYR A 309 15.88 -10.56 2.36
C TYR A 309 16.80 -11.26 3.36
N GLY A 310 16.45 -11.16 4.64
CA GLY A 310 17.25 -11.69 5.73
C GLY A 310 16.52 -11.59 7.06
N MET A 311 16.99 -12.37 8.03
CA MET A 311 16.46 -12.37 9.39
C MET A 311 17.57 -12.67 10.40
N THR A 312 17.26 -12.44 11.68
CA THR A 312 18.24 -12.66 12.75
C THR A 312 18.63 -14.12 12.85
N GLU A 313 17.66 -15.03 12.71
CA GLU A 313 17.81 -16.49 12.77
C GLU A 313 18.70 -17.08 11.67
N THR A 314 19.05 -16.29 10.65
CA THR A 314 19.95 -16.69 9.56
C THR A 314 21.26 -15.92 9.58
N ALA A 315 21.63 -15.37 10.73
CA ALA A 315 22.81 -14.54 10.91
C ALA A 315 22.89 -13.36 9.91
N GLY A 316 21.74 -12.81 9.50
CA GLY A 316 21.65 -11.73 8.52
C GLY A 316 21.01 -12.17 7.21
N VAL A 317 21.74 -11.99 6.10
CA VAL A 317 21.21 -12.06 4.73
C VAL A 317 20.91 -13.51 4.31
N ILE A 318 19.74 -13.72 3.69
CA ILE A 318 19.32 -14.97 3.04
C ILE A 318 19.45 -14.82 1.52
N THR A 319 18.87 -13.77 0.95
CA THR A 319 18.95 -13.47 -0.49
C THR A 319 19.38 -12.04 -0.74
N SER A 320 20.01 -11.79 -1.89
CA SER A 320 20.37 -10.44 -2.34
C SER A 320 20.24 -10.36 -3.86
N ASN A 321 19.72 -9.23 -4.36
CA ASN A 321 19.88 -8.96 -5.78
C ASN A 321 21.37 -8.79 -6.10
N PRO A 322 21.83 -9.27 -7.28
CA PRO A 322 23.22 -9.16 -7.67
C PRO A 322 23.54 -7.71 -8.08
N LEU A 323 24.77 -7.28 -7.80
CA LEU A 323 25.34 -6.06 -8.37
C LEU A 323 25.61 -6.24 -9.88
N PRO A 324 25.61 -5.15 -10.67
CA PRO A 324 26.11 -5.19 -12.04
C PRO A 324 27.52 -5.82 -12.12
N PRO A 325 27.80 -6.68 -13.12
CA PRO A 325 26.99 -6.96 -14.31
C PRO A 325 25.86 -7.98 -14.10
N GLY A 326 25.66 -8.50 -12.89
CA GLY A 326 24.52 -9.35 -12.57
C GLY A 326 23.20 -8.60 -12.73
N ARG A 327 22.12 -9.34 -13.06
CA ARG A 327 20.80 -8.74 -13.35
C ARG A 327 19.91 -8.80 -12.12
N ALA A 328 19.47 -7.66 -11.60
CA ALA A 328 18.37 -7.61 -10.64
C ALA A 328 17.02 -7.82 -11.34
N LYS A 329 16.02 -8.38 -10.63
CA LYS A 329 14.65 -8.47 -11.12
C LYS A 329 13.75 -7.50 -10.33
N PRO A 330 12.97 -6.64 -11.00
CA PRO A 330 11.99 -5.77 -10.33
C PRO A 330 11.09 -6.57 -9.38
N GLY A 331 10.87 -6.07 -8.17
CA GLY A 331 10.04 -6.72 -7.15
C GLY A 331 10.69 -7.91 -6.41
N SER A 332 11.82 -8.44 -6.89
CA SER A 332 12.54 -9.53 -6.24
C SER A 332 13.44 -9.05 -5.10
N VAL A 333 13.68 -9.91 -4.12
CA VAL A 333 14.72 -9.77 -3.08
C VAL A 333 16.00 -10.54 -3.42
N GLY A 334 16.09 -11.05 -4.65
CA GLY A 334 17.27 -11.62 -5.27
C GLY A 334 17.46 -13.11 -5.10
N LEU A 335 18.70 -13.55 -5.31
CA LEU A 335 19.13 -14.94 -5.29
C LEU A 335 19.65 -15.34 -3.90
N PRO A 336 19.62 -16.63 -3.51
CA PRO A 336 20.23 -17.10 -2.27
C PRO A 336 21.71 -16.74 -2.14
N VAL A 337 22.11 -16.27 -0.95
CA VAL A 337 23.46 -15.80 -0.59
C VAL A 337 23.98 -16.60 0.60
N GLY A 338 24.17 -17.90 0.42
CA GLY A 338 24.68 -18.80 1.45
C GLY A 338 23.73 -19.94 1.78
N PRO A 339 22.64 -19.69 2.53
CA PRO A 339 21.70 -20.75 2.88
C PRO A 339 20.98 -21.26 1.63
N GLN A 340 20.65 -22.55 1.65
CA GLN A 340 19.69 -23.13 0.73
C GLN A 340 18.30 -22.57 1.04
N LEU A 341 17.49 -22.40 0.00
CA LEU A 341 16.15 -21.85 0.09
C LEU A 341 15.16 -22.73 -0.67
N ARG A 342 14.02 -23.01 -0.05
CA ARG A 342 12.88 -23.70 -0.69
C ARG A 342 11.57 -23.10 -0.22
N ILE A 343 10.52 -23.33 -1.01
CA ILE A 343 9.16 -22.89 -0.72
C ILE A 343 8.33 -24.11 -0.34
N ALA A 344 7.75 -24.13 0.86
CA ALA A 344 6.92 -25.20 1.38
C ALA A 344 5.43 -24.87 1.22
N ARG A 345 4.66 -25.83 0.69
CA ARG A 345 3.19 -25.74 0.63
C ARG A 345 2.58 -26.06 1.99
N ALA A 346 1.29 -25.73 2.15
CA ALA A 346 0.55 -25.98 3.39
C ALA A 346 0.45 -27.47 3.77
N ASP A 347 0.54 -28.38 2.79
CA ASP A 347 0.54 -29.83 2.98
C ASP A 347 1.92 -30.41 3.36
N GLY A 348 2.94 -29.57 3.48
CA GLY A 348 4.32 -29.98 3.79
C GLY A 348 5.14 -30.43 2.57
N SER A 349 4.57 -30.41 1.36
CA SER A 349 5.31 -30.65 0.12
C SER A 349 6.08 -29.40 -0.34
N TRP A 350 7.03 -29.57 -1.26
CA TRP A 350 7.79 -28.46 -1.83
C TRP A 350 7.10 -27.90 -3.08
N ALA A 351 6.99 -26.57 -3.15
CA ALA A 351 6.36 -25.87 -4.26
C ALA A 351 7.22 -25.88 -5.53
N ALA A 352 6.55 -25.81 -6.70
CA ALA A 352 7.22 -25.60 -7.98
C ALA A 352 7.58 -24.12 -8.20
N ALA A 353 8.37 -23.81 -9.23
CA ALA A 353 8.65 -22.42 -9.58
C ALA A 353 7.36 -21.66 -9.92
N GLY A 354 7.22 -20.45 -9.39
CA GLY A 354 6.05 -19.58 -9.52
C GLY A 354 4.93 -19.83 -8.50
N GLU A 355 4.99 -20.93 -7.74
CA GLU A 355 3.99 -21.22 -6.71
C GLU A 355 4.37 -20.60 -5.37
N SER A 356 3.43 -19.89 -4.74
CA SER A 356 3.59 -19.31 -3.41
C SER A 356 3.50 -20.36 -2.30
N GLY A 357 4.26 -20.14 -1.24
CA GLY A 357 4.24 -20.93 -0.02
C GLY A 357 5.14 -20.33 1.06
N GLU A 358 5.33 -21.08 2.15
CA GLU A 358 6.21 -20.67 3.23
C GLU A 358 7.69 -20.76 2.82
N ILE A 359 8.44 -19.70 3.06
CA ILE A 359 9.88 -19.68 2.81
C ILE A 359 10.57 -20.51 3.92
N CYS A 360 11.35 -21.48 3.50
CA CYS A 360 12.12 -22.35 4.37
C CYS A 360 13.60 -22.27 3.98
N VAL A 361 14.48 -22.18 4.98
CA VAL A 361 15.92 -21.99 4.78
C VAL A 361 16.75 -22.98 5.59
N ARG A 362 17.91 -23.35 5.04
CA ARG A 362 18.84 -24.29 5.67
C ARG A 362 20.29 -23.97 5.30
N GLY A 363 21.21 -24.07 6.24
CA GLY A 363 22.64 -23.99 5.97
C GLY A 363 23.44 -23.42 7.13
N ASP A 364 24.73 -23.16 6.89
CA ASP A 364 25.71 -22.79 7.92
C ASP A 364 25.44 -21.45 8.60
N THR A 365 24.55 -20.62 8.06
CA THR A 365 24.16 -19.34 8.66
C THR A 365 22.88 -19.44 9.50
N VAL A 366 22.17 -20.57 9.45
CA VAL A 366 20.86 -20.77 10.09
C VAL A 366 21.05 -21.33 11.51
N ILE A 367 20.30 -20.79 12.48
CA ILE A 367 20.30 -21.32 13.85
C ILE A 367 19.79 -22.76 13.89
N GLY A 368 20.33 -23.55 14.82
CA GLY A 368 19.82 -24.90 15.09
C GLY A 368 18.63 -24.90 16.06
N ALA A 369 18.57 -23.95 16.98
CA ALA A 369 17.49 -23.79 17.97
C ALA A 369 17.50 -22.38 18.57
N TYR A 370 16.37 -21.97 19.16
CA TYR A 370 16.31 -20.78 20.01
C TYR A 370 16.88 -21.06 21.40
N ALA A 371 17.43 -20.06 22.09
CA ALA A 371 18.13 -20.27 23.36
C ALA A 371 17.24 -20.60 24.57
N GLN A 372 15.91 -20.56 24.41
CA GLN A 372 14.92 -20.77 25.49
C GLN A 372 14.06 -22.02 25.29
N THR A 373 14.39 -22.88 24.32
CA THR A 373 13.61 -24.08 24.03
C THR A 373 14.41 -25.30 24.44
N ASP A 374 14.06 -25.89 25.59
CA ASP A 374 14.62 -27.17 26.07
C ASP A 374 14.22 -28.37 25.19
N ALA A 375 13.27 -28.17 24.27
CA ALA A 375 12.81 -29.12 23.27
C ALA A 375 12.96 -28.56 21.85
N PRO A 376 13.04 -29.41 20.80
CA PRO A 376 12.99 -28.96 19.41
C PRO A 376 11.74 -28.11 19.18
N ASP A 377 11.91 -26.88 18.66
CA ASP A 377 10.78 -26.04 18.26
C ASP A 377 10.22 -26.59 16.94
N GLU A 378 9.43 -27.68 17.02
CA GLU A 378 8.80 -28.35 15.87
C GLU A 378 7.91 -27.40 15.05
N LYS A 379 7.52 -26.25 15.62
CA LYS A 379 6.79 -25.21 14.89
C LYS A 379 7.74 -24.31 14.08
N ALA A 380 8.94 -24.07 14.56
CA ALA A 380 9.95 -23.26 13.87
C ALA A 380 10.77 -24.06 12.84
N PHE A 381 10.86 -25.38 12.97
CA PHE A 381 11.67 -26.21 12.07
C PHE A 381 10.87 -27.34 11.43
N PHE A 382 11.10 -27.55 10.14
CA PHE A 382 10.67 -28.73 9.39
C PHE A 382 11.91 -29.57 9.07
N GLY A 383 12.21 -30.55 9.91
CA GLY A 383 13.50 -31.25 9.87
C GLY A 383 14.65 -30.29 10.18
N ASP A 384 15.60 -30.16 9.26
CA ASP A 384 16.73 -29.21 9.33
C ASP A 384 16.46 -27.87 8.63
N TRP A 385 15.22 -27.63 8.19
CA TRP A 385 14.80 -26.39 7.56
C TRP A 385 14.13 -25.46 8.57
N LEU A 386 14.65 -24.26 8.73
CA LEU A 386 14.00 -23.19 9.48
C LEU A 386 12.83 -22.64 8.65
N ARG A 387 11.64 -22.67 9.24
CA ARG A 387 10.42 -22.03 8.74
C ARG A 387 10.47 -20.54 9.10
N THR A 388 10.54 -19.65 8.11
CA THR A 388 10.75 -18.22 8.39
C THR A 388 9.48 -17.49 8.86
N GLY A 389 8.31 -18.11 8.66
CA GLY A 389 7.01 -17.48 8.85
C GLY A 389 6.67 -16.40 7.80
N ASP A 390 7.51 -16.26 6.76
CA ASP A 390 7.29 -15.40 5.60
C ASP A 390 6.81 -16.25 4.41
N SER A 391 5.93 -15.67 3.59
CA SER A 391 5.42 -16.26 2.35
C SER A 391 6.10 -15.66 1.14
N GLY A 392 6.34 -16.49 0.12
CA GLY A 392 6.92 -16.06 -1.15
C GLY A 392 6.93 -17.18 -2.19
N HIS A 393 7.46 -16.86 -3.37
CA HIS A 393 7.69 -17.82 -4.44
C HIS A 393 9.07 -17.62 -5.07
N LEU A 394 9.62 -18.68 -5.65
CA LEU A 394 10.81 -18.63 -6.50
C LEU A 394 10.38 -18.61 -7.96
N ASP A 395 10.98 -17.75 -8.78
CA ASP A 395 10.80 -17.86 -10.22
C ASP A 395 11.71 -18.94 -10.85
N ALA A 396 11.60 -19.12 -12.17
CA ALA A 396 12.36 -20.13 -12.91
C ALA A 396 13.89 -19.92 -12.86
N ASP A 397 14.36 -18.69 -12.59
CA ASP A 397 15.79 -18.38 -12.45
C ASP A 397 16.24 -18.41 -10.97
N GLY A 398 15.36 -18.79 -10.04
CA GLY A 398 15.64 -18.91 -8.62
C GLY A 398 15.58 -17.60 -7.83
N TYR A 399 15.05 -16.51 -8.42
CA TYR A 399 14.86 -15.25 -7.71
C TYR A 399 13.68 -15.36 -6.75
N LEU A 400 13.87 -14.91 -5.52
CA LEU A 400 12.82 -14.89 -4.51
C LEU A 400 11.96 -13.64 -4.64
N PHE A 401 10.64 -13.83 -4.60
CA PHE A 401 9.64 -12.78 -4.48
C PHE A 401 8.88 -12.99 -3.17
N LEU A 402 8.74 -11.93 -2.38
CA LEU A 402 8.02 -11.98 -1.11
C LEU A 402 6.54 -11.64 -1.32
N ASP A 403 5.66 -12.42 -0.72
CA ASP A 403 4.21 -12.18 -0.70
C ASP A 403 3.77 -11.54 0.63
N GLY A 404 4.54 -11.73 1.72
CA GLY A 404 4.25 -11.13 3.02
C GLY A 404 4.57 -12.06 4.18
N ARG A 405 3.92 -11.82 5.33
CA ARG A 405 4.01 -12.69 6.53
C ARG A 405 2.82 -13.62 6.55
N LEU A 406 3.02 -14.90 6.87
CA LEU A 406 1.91 -15.86 6.97
C LEU A 406 0.84 -15.43 7.98
N LYS A 407 1.26 -14.84 9.11
CA LYS A 407 0.37 -14.31 10.14
C LYS A 407 -0.36 -13.02 9.76
N ASP A 408 0.11 -12.32 8.73
CA ASP A 408 -0.52 -11.08 8.24
C ASP A 408 -1.46 -11.37 7.05
N ILE A 409 -1.50 -12.61 6.53
CA ILE A 409 -2.40 -12.99 5.43
C ILE A 409 -3.84 -12.77 5.86
N ILE A 410 -4.57 -12.00 5.04
CA ILE A 410 -5.98 -11.69 5.25
C ILE A 410 -6.81 -12.85 4.70
N ASN A 411 -7.65 -13.42 5.55
CA ASN A 411 -8.49 -14.58 5.27
C ASN A 411 -9.93 -14.12 5.03
N ARG A 412 -10.23 -13.77 3.79
CA ARG A 412 -11.53 -13.19 3.42
C ARG A 412 -12.43 -14.25 2.81
N GLY A 413 -13.38 -14.78 3.58
CA GLY A 413 -14.34 -15.78 3.09
C GLY A 413 -13.68 -17.06 2.56
N GLY A 414 -12.49 -17.41 3.08
CA GLY A 414 -11.67 -18.55 2.63
C GLY A 414 -10.54 -18.18 1.66
N GLU A 415 -10.59 -17.01 1.02
CA GLU A 415 -9.53 -16.51 0.14
C GLU A 415 -8.33 -16.00 0.95
N LYS A 416 -7.11 -16.33 0.49
CA LYS A 416 -5.85 -15.91 1.12
C LYS A 416 -5.29 -14.70 0.38
N ILE A 417 -5.44 -13.52 0.98
CA ILE A 417 -5.00 -12.26 0.40
C ILE A 417 -3.69 -11.82 1.04
N ALA A 418 -2.68 -11.65 0.21
CA ALA A 418 -1.37 -11.15 0.60
C ALA A 418 -1.41 -9.60 0.72
N PRO A 419 -1.28 -9.01 1.92
CA PRO A 419 -1.36 -7.56 2.08
C PRO A 419 -0.28 -6.81 1.30
N LEU A 420 0.90 -7.43 1.15
CA LEU A 420 2.04 -6.79 0.51
C LEU A 420 1.81 -6.52 -0.99
N GLU A 421 0.98 -7.32 -1.65
CA GLU A 421 0.58 -7.09 -3.03
C GLU A 421 -0.18 -5.76 -3.17
N ILE A 422 -1.10 -5.51 -2.22
CA ILE A 422 -1.90 -4.29 -2.16
C ILE A 422 -1.01 -3.09 -1.84
N ASP A 423 -0.10 -3.24 -0.87
CA ASP A 423 0.87 -2.21 -0.49
C ASP A 423 1.72 -1.78 -1.69
N ARG A 424 2.33 -2.75 -2.38
CA ARG A 424 3.19 -2.49 -3.55
C ARG A 424 2.42 -1.78 -4.65
N CYS A 425 1.22 -2.24 -4.94
CA CYS A 425 0.36 -1.61 -5.93
C CYS A 425 0.09 -0.15 -5.57
N LEU A 426 -0.35 0.13 -4.34
CA LEU A 426 -0.70 1.49 -3.94
C LEU A 426 0.49 2.44 -3.82
N LEU A 427 1.67 1.92 -3.42
CA LEU A 427 2.90 2.71 -3.34
C LEU A 427 3.39 3.24 -4.71
N GLN A 428 2.81 2.75 -5.82
CA GLN A 428 3.01 3.32 -7.15
C GLN A 428 2.15 4.58 -7.40
N HIS A 429 1.15 4.87 -6.58
CA HIS A 429 0.30 6.04 -6.73
C HIS A 429 1.09 7.34 -6.41
N PRO A 430 1.04 8.38 -7.26
CA PRO A 430 1.89 9.56 -7.12
C PRO A 430 1.68 10.31 -5.79
N GLN A 431 0.44 10.31 -5.29
CA GLN A 431 0.03 11.02 -4.07
C GLN A 431 0.23 10.21 -2.78
N VAL A 432 0.72 8.97 -2.84
CA VAL A 432 0.88 8.10 -1.66
C VAL A 432 2.36 8.01 -1.27
N ALA A 433 2.67 8.32 0.00
CA ALA A 433 4.02 8.17 0.56
C ALA A 433 4.22 6.79 1.17
N GLU A 434 3.26 6.33 1.98
CA GLU A 434 3.28 5.04 2.66
C GLU A 434 1.90 4.38 2.58
N ALA A 435 1.88 3.05 2.53
CA ALA A 435 0.66 2.25 2.50
C ALA A 435 0.85 0.95 3.28
N ALA A 436 -0.18 0.53 4.01
CA ALA A 436 -0.22 -0.75 4.69
C ALA A 436 -1.64 -1.30 4.73
N ALA A 437 -1.88 -2.38 3.98
CA ALA A 437 -3.05 -3.22 4.06
C ALA A 437 -2.96 -4.11 5.31
N PHE A 438 -4.10 -4.33 5.96
CA PHE A 438 -4.23 -5.11 7.18
C PHE A 438 -5.60 -5.78 7.25
N ALA A 439 -5.69 -6.85 8.04
CA ALA A 439 -6.94 -7.55 8.29
C ALA A 439 -7.82 -6.72 9.23
N ALA A 440 -9.07 -6.50 8.82
CA ALA A 440 -10.14 -5.99 9.66
C ALA A 440 -11.17 -7.11 9.90
N PRO A 441 -11.67 -7.32 11.13
CA PRO A 441 -12.71 -8.32 11.39
C PRO A 441 -13.96 -8.07 10.54
N HIS A 442 -14.55 -9.14 10.00
CA HIS A 442 -15.80 -9.08 9.24
C HIS A 442 -16.80 -10.15 9.73
N PRO A 443 -18.07 -9.79 10.04
CA PRO A 443 -19.03 -10.71 10.64
C PRO A 443 -19.28 -12.00 9.85
N THR A 444 -19.30 -11.92 8.51
CA THR A 444 -19.61 -13.08 7.63
C THR A 444 -18.38 -13.67 6.94
N LEU A 445 -17.34 -12.86 6.72
CA LEU A 445 -16.15 -13.26 5.95
C LEU A 445 -14.99 -13.67 6.84
N GLY A 446 -15.12 -13.50 8.17
CA GLY A 446 -14.03 -13.63 9.12
C GLY A 446 -13.15 -12.38 9.13
N GLU A 447 -12.47 -12.12 8.02
CA GLU A 447 -11.63 -10.93 7.83
C GLU A 447 -11.98 -10.21 6.51
N GLU A 448 -11.63 -8.93 6.44
CA GLU A 448 -11.76 -8.06 5.29
C GLU A 448 -10.49 -7.22 5.11
N VAL A 449 -10.24 -6.77 3.88
CA VAL A 449 -9.11 -5.91 3.56
C VAL A 449 -9.40 -4.48 4.01
N ALA A 450 -8.60 -3.97 4.95
CA ALA A 450 -8.53 -2.55 5.26
C ALA A 450 -7.14 -2.01 4.88
N LEU A 451 -7.05 -0.69 4.71
CA LEU A 451 -5.85 -0.04 4.21
C LEU A 451 -5.58 1.25 4.99
N ALA A 452 -4.36 1.40 5.50
CA ALA A 452 -3.86 2.65 6.06
C ALA A 452 -2.92 3.33 5.05
N VAL A 453 -3.10 4.62 4.83
CA VAL A 453 -2.35 5.39 3.81
C VAL A 453 -1.83 6.69 4.39
N VAL A 454 -0.58 7.01 4.09
CA VAL A 454 0.03 8.31 4.41
C VAL A 454 0.18 9.11 3.11
N PRO A 455 -0.37 10.34 3.02
CA PRO A 455 -0.23 11.19 1.85
C PRO A 455 1.23 11.57 1.59
N ALA A 456 1.59 11.73 0.31
CA ALA A 456 2.81 12.42 -0.08
C ALA A 456 2.78 13.89 0.39
N PRO A 457 3.93 14.52 0.69
CA PRO A 457 3.97 15.92 1.11
C PRO A 457 3.22 16.84 0.15
N GLY A 458 2.25 17.60 0.66
CA GLY A 458 1.42 18.52 -0.13
C GLY A 458 0.32 17.86 -0.98
N ALA A 459 0.13 16.54 -0.88
CA ALA A 459 -0.94 15.83 -1.57
C ALA A 459 -2.22 15.75 -0.72
N ALA A 460 -3.38 15.87 -1.37
CA ALA A 460 -4.67 15.51 -0.80
C ALA A 460 -5.12 14.18 -1.42
N LEU A 461 -5.44 13.20 -0.59
CA LEU A 461 -5.91 11.90 -1.02
C LEU A 461 -7.43 11.91 -1.21
N ASP A 462 -7.89 11.37 -2.33
CA ASP A 462 -9.29 11.03 -2.58
C ASP A 462 -9.44 9.51 -2.53
N GLU A 463 -10.19 8.99 -1.55
CA GLU A 463 -10.43 7.56 -1.39
C GLU A 463 -11.02 6.91 -2.64
N THR A 464 -11.87 7.63 -3.38
CA THR A 464 -12.50 7.11 -4.61
C THR A 464 -11.44 6.89 -5.67
N ALA A 465 -10.58 7.88 -5.89
CA ALA A 465 -9.46 7.79 -6.83
C ALA A 465 -8.47 6.67 -6.44
N LEU A 466 -8.21 6.46 -5.15
CA LEU A 466 -7.35 5.37 -4.68
C LEU A 466 -7.99 3.99 -4.97
N ARG A 467 -9.30 3.83 -4.73
CA ARG A 467 -10.03 2.59 -5.05
C ARG A 467 -10.03 2.30 -6.54
N GLU A 468 -10.29 3.29 -7.38
CA GLU A 468 -10.24 3.17 -8.85
C GLU A 468 -8.83 2.85 -9.36
N PHE A 469 -7.79 3.38 -8.70
CA PHE A 469 -6.41 3.05 -9.01
C PHE A 469 -6.08 1.58 -8.71
N LEU A 470 -6.55 1.06 -7.58
CA LEU A 470 -6.40 -0.34 -7.20
C LEU A 470 -7.24 -1.29 -8.07
N ALA A 471 -8.49 -0.93 -8.36
CA ALA A 471 -9.42 -1.72 -9.17
C ALA A 471 -8.92 -1.99 -10.59
N ARG A 472 -8.06 -1.11 -11.13
CA ARG A 472 -7.42 -1.30 -12.45
C ARG A 472 -6.26 -2.30 -12.44
N ARG A 473 -5.76 -2.70 -11.26
CA ARG A 473 -4.53 -3.50 -11.10
C ARG A 473 -4.70 -4.77 -10.28
N LEU A 474 -5.72 -4.81 -9.43
CA LEU A 474 -5.98 -5.91 -8.51
C LEU A 474 -7.36 -6.51 -8.77
N ALA A 475 -7.51 -7.80 -8.46
CA ALA A 475 -8.81 -8.46 -8.48
C ALA A 475 -9.76 -7.84 -7.43
N ALA A 476 -11.07 -7.88 -7.71
CA ALA A 476 -12.09 -7.23 -6.89
C ALA A 476 -12.05 -7.62 -5.39
N HIS A 477 -11.79 -8.90 -5.08
CA HIS A 477 -11.73 -9.38 -3.70
C HIS A 477 -10.52 -8.86 -2.89
N LYS A 478 -9.52 -8.26 -3.56
CA LYS A 478 -8.32 -7.66 -2.92
C LYS A 478 -8.50 -6.17 -2.65
N LEU A 479 -9.58 -5.56 -3.12
CA LEU A 479 -9.80 -4.13 -2.96
C LEU A 479 -10.15 -3.83 -1.50
N PRO A 480 -9.51 -2.82 -0.89
CA PRO A 480 -9.79 -2.50 0.49
C PRO A 480 -11.22 -1.99 0.64
N ARG A 481 -11.94 -2.48 1.65
CA ARG A 481 -13.26 -1.94 2.01
C ARG A 481 -13.15 -0.61 2.75
N HIS A 482 -12.10 -0.43 3.54
CA HIS A 482 -11.84 0.79 4.30
C HIS A 482 -10.46 1.36 3.97
N ILE A 483 -10.40 2.67 3.78
CA ILE A 483 -9.15 3.41 3.58
C ILE A 483 -9.04 4.43 4.71
N HIS A 484 -8.02 4.30 5.55
CA HIS A 484 -7.74 5.21 6.64
C HIS A 484 -6.55 6.09 6.25
N VAL A 485 -6.77 7.40 6.17
CA VAL A 485 -5.69 8.36 5.95
C VAL A 485 -5.06 8.72 7.29
N LEU A 486 -3.75 8.52 7.42
CA LEU A 486 -2.99 8.76 8.64
C LEU A 486 -1.86 9.75 8.39
N ASP A 487 -1.42 10.44 9.45
CA ASP A 487 -0.21 11.28 9.39
C ASP A 487 1.07 10.44 9.29
N ALA A 488 1.09 9.27 9.92
CA ALA A 488 2.20 8.32 9.89
C ALA A 488 1.72 6.89 10.19
N LEU A 489 2.38 5.88 9.60
CA LEU A 489 2.13 4.48 9.95
C LEU A 489 2.74 4.14 11.32
N PRO A 490 2.12 3.24 12.11
CA PRO A 490 2.72 2.76 13.35
C PRO A 490 3.94 1.89 13.03
N LEU A 491 5.12 2.41 13.30
CA LEU A 491 6.39 1.70 13.13
C LEU A 491 6.84 1.08 14.45
N GLY A 492 7.42 -0.11 14.38
CA GLY A 492 8.17 -0.70 15.48
C GLY A 492 9.53 -0.02 15.63
N ARG A 493 10.25 -0.36 16.70
CA ARG A 493 11.60 0.18 17.01
C ARG A 493 12.65 -0.08 15.92
N THR A 494 12.34 -1.00 15.01
CA THR A 494 13.18 -1.39 13.87
C THR A 494 12.82 -0.65 12.58
N GLY A 495 11.83 0.25 12.62
CA GLY A 495 11.29 0.94 11.44
C GLY A 495 10.29 0.11 10.63
N LYS A 496 9.91 -1.09 11.09
CA LYS A 496 8.93 -1.96 10.42
C LYS A 496 7.50 -1.59 10.81
N VAL A 497 6.60 -1.51 9.82
CA VAL A 497 5.15 -1.31 10.05
C VAL A 497 4.59 -2.41 10.96
N GLN A 498 3.82 -2.00 11.97
CA GLN A 498 3.13 -2.88 12.91
C GLN A 498 1.65 -3.04 12.50
N ARG A 499 1.37 -3.95 11.55
CA ARG A 499 -0.01 -4.20 11.07
C ARG A 499 -0.98 -4.60 12.18
N ARG A 500 -0.51 -5.35 13.18
CA ARG A 500 -1.30 -5.68 14.35
C ARG A 500 -1.82 -4.44 15.09
N LEU A 501 -1.00 -3.39 15.22
CA LEU A 501 -1.44 -2.13 15.82
C LEU A 501 -2.44 -1.39 14.93
N LEU A 502 -2.34 -1.51 13.59
CA LEU A 502 -3.35 -0.99 12.67
C LEU A 502 -4.68 -1.72 12.89
N THR A 503 -4.67 -3.06 12.93
CA THR A 503 -5.86 -3.86 13.24
C THR A 503 -6.45 -3.46 14.60
N GLU A 504 -5.65 -3.41 15.67
CA GLU A 504 -6.15 -3.08 17.02
C GLU A 504 -6.72 -1.66 17.13
N ARG A 505 -6.16 -0.68 16.40
CA ARG A 505 -6.57 0.74 16.50
C ARG A 505 -7.65 1.14 15.52
N LEU A 506 -7.67 0.54 14.32
CA LEU A 506 -8.48 0.99 13.19
C LEU A 506 -9.51 -0.05 12.77
N ALA A 507 -9.36 -1.32 13.15
CA ALA A 507 -10.34 -2.34 12.78
C ALA A 507 -11.60 -2.32 13.64
N THR A 508 -11.63 -1.52 14.72
CA THR A 508 -12.79 -1.33 15.60
C THR A 508 -13.85 -0.37 15.06
N THR A 509 -13.56 0.37 13.97
CA THR A 509 -14.59 1.09 13.23
C THR A 509 -15.29 0.15 12.25
N VAL A 510 -16.04 -0.82 12.77
CA VAL A 510 -17.29 -1.21 12.10
C VAL A 510 -18.23 -0.05 12.34
N ASP A 511 -18.06 0.99 11.54
CA ASP A 511 -18.84 2.19 11.66
C ASP A 511 -20.25 1.85 11.15
N GLU A 512 -21.18 1.66 12.09
CA GLU A 512 -22.62 1.59 11.84
C GLU A 512 -23.13 2.83 11.05
N THR A 513 -22.29 3.85 10.89
CA THR A 513 -22.52 5.11 10.17
C THR A 513 -22.71 4.95 8.65
N SER A 514 -22.32 3.82 8.05
CA SER A 514 -22.57 3.57 6.61
C SER A 514 -23.90 2.87 6.32
N TRP A 515 -24.61 2.37 7.33
CA TRP A 515 -25.91 1.74 7.12
C TRP A 515 -26.95 2.81 6.75
N GLN A 516 -27.22 2.92 5.45
CA GLN A 516 -28.31 3.73 4.93
C GLN A 516 -29.52 2.83 4.72
N ALA A 517 -30.58 3.08 5.48
CA ALA A 517 -31.84 2.36 5.34
C ALA A 517 -32.44 2.59 3.94
N PRO A 518 -33.09 1.58 3.35
CA PRO A 518 -33.81 1.74 2.10
C PRO A 518 -35.00 2.71 2.27
N GLN A 519 -34.90 3.90 1.67
CA GLN A 519 -35.91 4.96 1.80
C GLN A 519 -37.02 4.90 0.73
N THR A 520 -36.82 4.15 -0.36
CA THR A 520 -37.78 4.04 -1.46
C THR A 520 -38.39 2.64 -1.53
N PRO A 521 -39.63 2.49 -2.05
CA PRO A 521 -40.25 1.17 -2.21
C PRO A 521 -39.44 0.22 -3.09
N SER A 522 -38.70 0.75 -4.08
CA SER A 522 -37.81 -0.04 -4.92
C SER A 522 -36.55 -0.50 -4.18
N ALA A 523 -36.00 0.36 -3.32
CA ALA A 523 -34.90 0.01 -2.43
C ALA A 523 -35.29 -1.07 -1.42
N GLN A 524 -36.47 -0.93 -0.79
CA GLN A 524 -36.96 -1.90 0.19
C GLN A 524 -37.15 -3.28 -0.44
N ARG A 525 -37.79 -3.35 -1.61
CA ARG A 525 -37.96 -4.60 -2.36
C ARG A 525 -36.63 -5.27 -2.70
N LEU A 526 -35.61 -4.48 -3.06
CA LEU A 526 -34.30 -5.00 -3.41
C LEU A 526 -33.53 -5.51 -2.18
N THR A 527 -33.53 -4.74 -1.09
CA THR A 527 -32.88 -5.15 0.16
C THR A 527 -33.57 -6.36 0.79
N GLU A 528 -34.91 -6.44 0.75
CA GLU A 528 -35.68 -7.60 1.23
C GLU A 528 -35.41 -8.87 0.43
N LEU A 529 -35.22 -8.73 -0.89
CA LEU A 529 -34.79 -9.84 -1.73
C LEU A 529 -33.43 -10.36 -1.28
N TRP A 530 -32.48 -9.45 -1.03
CA TRP A 530 -31.12 -9.83 -0.63
C TRP A 530 -31.09 -10.43 0.78
N GLN A 531 -31.82 -9.86 1.74
CA GLN A 531 -31.99 -10.44 3.08
C GLN A 531 -32.47 -11.89 3.01
N ARG A 532 -33.45 -12.17 2.15
CA ARG A 532 -34.03 -13.50 2.00
C ARG A 532 -33.09 -14.49 1.30
N VAL A 533 -32.40 -14.04 0.25
CA VAL A 533 -31.50 -14.89 -0.55
C VAL A 533 -30.20 -15.18 0.20
N LEU A 534 -29.68 -14.20 0.94
CA LEU A 534 -28.42 -14.32 1.67
C LEU A 534 -28.61 -14.80 3.12
N GLY A 535 -29.84 -14.80 3.63
CA GLY A 535 -30.13 -15.19 5.01
C GLY A 535 -29.61 -14.20 6.06
N VAL A 536 -29.46 -12.92 5.69
CA VAL A 536 -28.96 -11.85 6.57
C VAL A 536 -30.10 -11.01 7.14
N GLU A 537 -29.94 -10.55 8.38
CA GLU A 537 -30.99 -9.79 9.09
C GLU A 537 -31.20 -8.38 8.50
N ARG A 538 -30.13 -7.72 8.05
CA ARG A 538 -30.17 -6.33 7.55
C ARG A 538 -29.28 -6.17 6.32
N VAL A 539 -29.76 -5.41 5.34
CA VAL A 539 -29.01 -4.98 4.13
C VAL A 539 -29.16 -3.47 4.00
N GLY A 540 -28.06 -2.74 3.95
CA GLY A 540 -27.96 -1.30 3.68
C GLY A 540 -27.82 -1.00 2.19
N MET A 541 -28.07 0.25 1.80
CA MET A 541 -28.07 0.68 0.39
C MET A 541 -26.72 0.53 -0.32
N ASP A 542 -25.63 0.52 0.42
CA ASP A 542 -24.26 0.45 -0.09
C ASP A 542 -23.56 -0.87 0.28
N ASP A 543 -24.29 -1.81 0.88
CA ASP A 543 -23.76 -3.14 1.18
C ASP A 543 -23.57 -3.92 -0.13
N ASN A 544 -22.41 -4.56 -0.27
CA ASN A 544 -22.09 -5.37 -1.43
C ASN A 544 -22.67 -6.79 -1.27
N PHE A 545 -23.35 -7.27 -2.30
CA PHE A 545 -24.01 -8.59 -2.34
C PHE A 545 -23.06 -9.74 -1.97
N PHE A 546 -21.86 -9.73 -2.52
CA PHE A 546 -20.87 -10.80 -2.32
C PHE A 546 -20.22 -10.72 -0.94
N ASP A 547 -20.12 -9.51 -0.38
CA ASP A 547 -19.55 -9.29 0.96
C ASP A 547 -20.51 -9.80 2.05
N LEU A 548 -21.80 -9.78 1.77
CA LEU A 548 -22.85 -10.34 2.63
C LEU A 548 -22.97 -11.87 2.54
N GLY A 549 -22.03 -12.55 1.87
CA GLY A 549 -22.02 -14.00 1.70
C GLY A 549 -22.68 -14.49 0.41
N GLY A 550 -22.95 -13.58 -0.54
CA GLY A 550 -23.41 -13.94 -1.87
C GLY A 550 -22.35 -14.69 -2.68
N ASP A 551 -22.76 -15.69 -3.43
CA ASP A 551 -21.94 -16.44 -4.37
C ASP A 551 -22.57 -16.39 -5.77
N SER A 552 -21.97 -17.09 -6.72
CA SER A 552 -22.45 -17.09 -8.11
C SER A 552 -23.85 -17.69 -8.24
N LEU A 553 -24.21 -18.66 -7.39
CA LEU A 553 -25.50 -19.32 -7.42
C LEU A 553 -26.59 -18.41 -6.84
N THR A 554 -26.32 -17.74 -5.72
CA THR A 554 -27.25 -16.80 -5.10
C THR A 554 -27.39 -15.52 -5.91
N ALA A 555 -26.33 -15.05 -6.59
CA ALA A 555 -26.41 -13.91 -7.51
C ALA A 555 -27.28 -14.21 -8.74
N VAL A 556 -27.15 -15.41 -9.32
CA VAL A 556 -28.03 -15.90 -10.40
C VAL A 556 -29.47 -16.04 -9.88
N GLY A 557 -29.66 -16.59 -8.68
CA GLY A 557 -30.98 -16.69 -8.03
C GLY A 557 -31.66 -15.34 -7.84
N CYS A 558 -30.93 -14.34 -7.34
CA CYS A 558 -31.43 -12.96 -7.21
C CYS A 558 -31.83 -12.36 -8.57
N THR A 559 -31.00 -12.55 -9.60
CA THR A 559 -31.26 -12.03 -10.95
C THR A 559 -32.50 -12.69 -11.56
N LEU A 560 -32.64 -14.01 -11.42
CA LEU A 560 -33.80 -14.76 -11.87
C LEU A 560 -35.08 -14.36 -11.12
N GLU A 561 -35.02 -14.09 -9.82
CA GLU A 561 -36.19 -13.62 -9.07
C GLU A 561 -36.61 -12.22 -9.54
N LEU A 562 -35.66 -11.30 -9.79
CA LEU A 562 -35.96 -9.99 -10.37
C LEU A 562 -36.60 -10.10 -11.77
N GLN A 563 -36.09 -10.99 -12.61
CA GLN A 563 -36.63 -11.26 -13.94
C GLN A 563 -38.03 -11.89 -13.90
N THR A 564 -38.25 -12.88 -13.04
CA THR A 564 -39.52 -13.63 -13.01
C THR A 564 -40.63 -12.89 -12.27
N ARG A 565 -40.31 -12.31 -11.11
CA ARG A 565 -41.29 -11.65 -10.24
C ARG A 565 -41.66 -10.26 -10.71
N TYR A 566 -40.70 -9.52 -11.28
CA TYR A 566 -40.88 -8.14 -11.71
C TYR A 566 -40.74 -7.94 -13.22
N ARG A 567 -40.55 -9.02 -13.99
CA ARG A 567 -40.45 -8.97 -15.48
C ARG A 567 -39.37 -8.01 -15.98
N LEU A 568 -38.31 -7.82 -15.19
CA LEU A 568 -37.19 -6.95 -15.55
C LEU A 568 -36.22 -7.69 -16.48
N ALA A 569 -35.88 -7.11 -17.62
CA ALA A 569 -34.87 -7.65 -18.52
C ALA A 569 -33.45 -7.30 -18.02
N LEU A 570 -32.88 -8.16 -17.18
CA LEU A 570 -31.52 -8.00 -16.63
C LEU A 570 -30.55 -8.99 -17.27
N PRO A 571 -29.33 -8.60 -17.66
CA PRO A 571 -28.30 -9.57 -18.03
C PRO A 571 -27.88 -10.39 -16.80
N ALA A 572 -27.46 -11.64 -17.00
CA ALA A 572 -27.05 -12.53 -15.90
C ALA A 572 -25.87 -11.99 -15.06
N GLY A 573 -25.06 -11.08 -15.63
CA GLY A 573 -23.94 -10.42 -14.96
C GLY A 573 -24.31 -9.14 -14.20
N ALA A 574 -25.58 -8.69 -14.19
CA ALA A 574 -25.95 -7.37 -13.66
C ALA A 574 -25.54 -7.16 -12.20
N LEU A 575 -25.60 -8.20 -11.35
CA LEU A 575 -25.17 -8.12 -9.95
C LEU A 575 -23.64 -8.07 -9.79
N TYR A 576 -22.86 -8.55 -10.75
CA TYR A 576 -21.40 -8.41 -10.73
C TYR A 576 -20.97 -7.00 -11.11
N ASP A 577 -21.63 -6.42 -12.11
CA ASP A 577 -21.36 -5.06 -12.57
C ASP A 577 -21.89 -4.00 -11.58
N HIS A 578 -22.95 -4.34 -10.85
CA HIS A 578 -23.64 -3.44 -9.91
C HIS A 578 -23.93 -4.15 -8.57
N PRO A 579 -22.90 -4.40 -7.75
CA PRO A 579 -22.99 -5.30 -6.60
C PRO A 579 -23.60 -4.67 -5.35
N THR A 580 -24.13 -3.45 -5.39
CA THR A 580 -24.84 -2.81 -4.24
C THR A 580 -26.27 -2.45 -4.60
N PRO A 581 -27.21 -2.37 -3.64
CA PRO A 581 -28.59 -1.96 -3.92
C PRO A 581 -28.68 -0.59 -4.61
N ARG A 582 -27.84 0.37 -4.21
CA ARG A 582 -27.77 1.70 -4.85
C ARG A 582 -27.30 1.61 -6.30
N ALA A 583 -26.21 0.89 -6.57
CA ALA A 583 -25.67 0.76 -7.92
C ALA A 583 -26.66 0.04 -8.84
N LEU A 584 -27.29 -1.02 -8.36
CA LEU A 584 -28.26 -1.79 -9.15
C LEU A 584 -29.54 -1.00 -9.42
N LEU A 585 -30.02 -0.19 -8.47
CA LEU A 585 -31.13 0.73 -8.70
C LEU A 585 -30.79 1.83 -9.71
N ALA A 586 -29.59 2.41 -9.64
CA ALA A 586 -29.14 3.39 -10.60
C ALA A 586 -29.05 2.80 -12.02
N TYR A 587 -28.55 1.56 -12.14
CA TYR A 587 -28.56 0.83 -13.39
C TYR A 587 -29.99 0.59 -13.90
N LEU A 588 -30.90 0.11 -13.05
CA LEU A 588 -32.32 -0.07 -13.41
C LEU A 588 -32.98 1.24 -13.87
N GLN A 589 -32.66 2.37 -13.23
CA GLN A 589 -33.16 3.69 -13.63
C GLN A 589 -32.60 4.17 -14.98
N SER A 590 -31.45 3.64 -15.41
CA SER A 590 -30.83 3.96 -16.71
C SER A 590 -31.41 3.16 -17.88
N LEU A 591 -32.14 2.06 -17.60
CA LEU A 591 -32.76 1.23 -18.63
C LEU A 591 -33.98 1.93 -19.28
N PRO A 592 -34.31 1.59 -20.55
CA PRO A 592 -35.53 2.08 -21.20
C PRO A 592 -36.76 1.79 -20.33
N CYS A 593 -37.55 2.84 -20.05
CA CYS A 593 -38.69 2.75 -19.13
C CYS A 593 -39.81 1.86 -19.72
N SER A 594 -39.91 0.62 -19.25
CA SER A 594 -41.08 -0.25 -19.47
C SER A 594 -42.12 -0.04 -18.37
N ALA A 595 -43.36 -0.50 -18.60
CA ALA A 595 -44.43 -0.41 -17.61
C ALA A 595 -44.06 -1.18 -16.32
N GLU A 596 -43.39 -2.31 -16.47
CA GLU A 596 -42.93 -3.18 -15.38
C GLU A 596 -41.79 -2.54 -14.59
N LEU A 597 -40.84 -1.89 -15.27
CA LEU A 597 -39.75 -1.14 -14.64
C LEU A 597 -40.28 0.09 -13.88
N ALA A 598 -41.26 0.80 -14.42
CA ALA A 598 -41.91 1.93 -13.76
C ALA A 598 -42.62 1.48 -12.46
N MET A 599 -43.35 0.37 -12.52
CA MET A 599 -43.99 -0.25 -11.36
C MET A 599 -42.98 -0.72 -10.30
N PHE A 600 -41.86 -1.29 -10.72
CA PHE A 600 -40.77 -1.70 -9.83
C PHE A 600 -40.07 -0.50 -9.16
N LEU A 601 -39.84 0.59 -9.89
CA LEU A 601 -39.22 1.80 -9.35
C LEU A 601 -40.19 2.63 -8.49
N GLY A 602 -41.48 2.29 -8.47
CA GLY A 602 -42.51 3.06 -7.76
C GLY A 602 -42.83 4.38 -8.46
N THR A 603 -42.42 4.53 -9.72
CA THR A 603 -42.85 5.62 -10.58
C THR A 603 -44.18 5.20 -11.19
N ALA A 604 -45.28 5.53 -10.51
CA ALA A 604 -46.60 5.41 -11.14
C ALA A 604 -46.57 6.12 -12.51
N PRO A 605 -47.32 5.65 -13.52
CA PRO A 605 -47.65 6.50 -14.66
C PRO A 605 -48.56 7.61 -14.12
N THR A 606 -47.95 8.66 -13.55
CA THR A 606 -48.68 9.83 -13.09
C THR A 606 -49.28 10.53 -14.30
N ASP A 607 -50.58 10.83 -14.17
CA ASP A 607 -51.46 11.51 -15.12
C ASP A 607 -50.75 12.14 -16.32
N SER A 608 -51.03 11.59 -17.49
CA SER A 608 -50.59 12.11 -18.79
C SER A 608 -51.25 13.45 -19.17
N ARG A 609 -51.74 14.22 -18.19
CA ARG A 609 -52.49 15.46 -18.38
C ARG A 609 -51.82 16.59 -17.61
N LEU A 610 -51.68 17.73 -18.28
CA LEU A 610 -51.22 18.96 -17.63
C LEU A 610 -52.23 19.40 -16.56
N PRO A 611 -51.77 19.91 -15.40
CA PRO A 611 -52.62 20.60 -14.44
C PRO A 611 -53.45 21.69 -15.14
N ASP A 612 -54.74 21.80 -14.79
CA ASP A 612 -55.67 22.69 -15.50
C ASP A 612 -55.27 24.17 -15.41
N ASP A 613 -54.61 24.59 -14.33
CA ASP A 613 -54.05 25.94 -14.14
C ASP A 613 -52.88 26.20 -15.09
N LEU A 614 -51.97 25.23 -15.24
CA LEU A 614 -50.85 25.31 -16.17
C LEU A 614 -51.33 25.26 -17.63
N GLN A 615 -52.35 24.46 -17.92
CA GLN A 615 -53.01 24.39 -19.22
C GLN A 615 -53.64 25.76 -19.59
N ALA A 616 -54.33 26.40 -18.66
CA ALA A 616 -54.93 27.71 -18.86
C ALA A 616 -53.87 28.82 -19.05
N GLU A 617 -52.75 28.76 -18.31
CA GLU A 617 -51.65 29.71 -18.47
C GLU A 617 -50.96 29.55 -19.83
N LEU A 618 -50.71 28.33 -20.29
CA LEU A 618 -50.18 28.07 -21.63
C LEU A 618 -51.07 28.67 -22.71
N GLN A 619 -52.38 28.44 -22.64
CA GLN A 619 -53.33 28.99 -23.58
C GLN A 619 -53.34 30.53 -23.56
N ARG A 620 -53.27 31.15 -22.37
CA ARG A 620 -53.19 32.60 -22.21
C ARG A 620 -51.94 33.19 -22.87
N GLN A 621 -50.78 32.60 -22.61
CA GLN A 621 -49.50 33.03 -23.19
C GLN A 621 -49.44 32.84 -24.70
N MET A 622 -50.16 31.83 -25.21
CA MET A 622 -50.22 31.55 -26.64
C MET A 622 -51.34 32.30 -27.36
N HIS A 623 -52.33 32.86 -26.66
CA HIS A 623 -53.50 33.50 -27.26
C HIS A 623 -53.14 34.59 -28.29
N GLY A 624 -52.07 35.36 -28.04
CA GLY A 624 -51.59 36.43 -28.92
C GLY A 624 -50.67 35.98 -30.07
N TRP A 625 -50.39 34.68 -30.21
CA TRP A 625 -49.53 34.18 -31.30
C TRP A 625 -50.30 34.23 -32.62
N ARG A 626 -49.74 34.89 -33.64
CA ARG A 626 -50.35 34.94 -34.97
C ARG A 626 -50.12 33.61 -35.69
N GLY A 627 -51.10 33.14 -36.46
CA GLY A 627 -51.02 31.89 -37.20
C GLY A 627 -52.31 31.09 -37.12
N GLU A 628 -52.37 29.98 -37.85
CA GLU A 628 -53.54 29.10 -37.91
C GLU A 628 -53.52 28.03 -36.82
N ARG A 629 -54.68 27.67 -36.28
CA ARG A 629 -54.85 26.61 -35.27
C ARG A 629 -55.94 25.65 -35.71
N SER A 630 -55.78 24.37 -35.39
CA SER A 630 -56.82 23.34 -35.63
C SER A 630 -58.09 23.58 -34.82
N HIS A 631 -57.97 24.16 -33.63
CA HIS A 631 -59.08 24.62 -32.80
C HIS A 631 -58.64 25.76 -31.86
N PRO A 632 -59.57 26.55 -31.28
CA PRO A 632 -59.24 27.74 -30.48
C PRO A 632 -58.29 27.49 -29.29
N HIS A 633 -58.24 26.25 -28.80
CA HIS A 633 -57.46 25.82 -27.64
C HIS A 633 -56.20 25.01 -27.98
N ALA A 634 -55.88 24.83 -29.27
CA ALA A 634 -54.73 24.04 -29.71
C ALA A 634 -53.43 24.69 -29.26
N LEU A 635 -52.47 23.89 -28.77
CA LEU A 635 -51.15 24.37 -28.37
C LEU A 635 -50.16 24.38 -29.55
N LEU A 636 -50.58 23.87 -30.71
CA LEU A 636 -49.88 23.97 -31.99
C LEU A 636 -50.36 25.16 -32.82
N VAL A 637 -49.44 25.97 -33.35
CA VAL A 637 -49.75 27.15 -34.20
C VAL A 637 -49.00 27.09 -35.52
N GLY A 638 -49.73 27.03 -36.64
CA GLY A 638 -49.19 27.12 -37.99
C GLY A 638 -48.72 28.54 -38.33
N GLN A 639 -47.41 28.73 -38.50
CA GLN A 639 -46.80 30.03 -38.83
C GLN A 639 -46.67 30.25 -40.33
N ARG A 640 -46.37 29.17 -41.05
CA ARG A 640 -46.28 29.11 -42.50
C ARG A 640 -46.82 27.76 -42.91
N LEU A 641 -47.90 27.74 -43.68
CA LEU A 641 -48.57 26.51 -44.09
C LEU A 641 -48.24 26.09 -45.52
N ASP A 642 -47.82 27.06 -46.34
CA ASP A 642 -47.47 26.83 -47.74
C ASP A 642 -46.06 26.23 -47.87
N GLY A 643 -45.90 25.36 -48.86
CA GLY A 643 -44.60 24.79 -49.23
C GLY A 643 -44.68 23.32 -49.62
N THR A 644 -43.67 22.85 -50.36
CA THR A 644 -43.57 21.47 -50.85
C THR A 644 -42.67 20.57 -50.01
N ARG A 645 -41.97 21.10 -49.00
CA ARG A 645 -41.08 20.32 -48.11
C ARG A 645 -41.84 19.75 -46.91
N PRO A 646 -41.33 18.68 -46.27
CA PRO A 646 -41.91 18.15 -45.04
C PRO A 646 -41.97 19.21 -43.94
N PRO A 647 -43.08 19.30 -43.17
CA PRO A 647 -43.28 20.31 -42.15
C PRO A 647 -42.26 20.17 -41.01
N LEU A 648 -41.96 21.28 -40.35
CA LEU A 648 -41.14 21.32 -39.14
C LEU A 648 -41.98 21.74 -37.93
N PHE A 649 -41.93 20.91 -36.88
CA PHE A 649 -42.52 21.20 -35.58
C PHE A 649 -41.44 21.78 -34.66
N TRP A 650 -41.63 23.01 -34.18
CA TRP A 650 -40.59 23.74 -33.47
C TRP A 650 -41.05 24.29 -32.12
N VAL A 651 -40.37 23.89 -31.06
CA VAL A 651 -40.64 24.35 -29.68
C VAL A 651 -39.77 25.57 -29.34
N VAL A 652 -40.42 26.65 -28.92
CA VAL A 652 -39.77 27.93 -28.53
C VAL A 652 -40.16 28.35 -27.12
N ASN A 653 -39.47 29.35 -26.58
CA ASN A 653 -39.83 29.95 -25.29
C ASN A 653 -40.81 31.13 -25.45
N GLY A 654 -41.00 31.66 -26.66
CA GLY A 654 -41.95 32.75 -26.93
C GLY A 654 -42.14 33.06 -28.40
N TYR A 655 -43.20 33.82 -28.74
CA TYR A 655 -43.58 34.08 -30.14
C TYR A 655 -42.52 34.83 -30.95
N ALA A 656 -41.80 35.78 -30.34
CA ALA A 656 -40.74 36.52 -31.03
C ALA A 656 -39.62 35.60 -31.54
N GLU A 657 -39.29 34.57 -30.75
CA GLU A 657 -38.30 33.54 -31.10
C GLU A 657 -38.79 32.69 -32.27
N LEU A 658 -40.06 32.29 -32.26
CA LEU A 658 -40.70 31.56 -33.35
C LEU A 658 -40.71 32.38 -34.65
N ALA A 659 -41.16 33.64 -34.58
CA ALA A 659 -41.19 34.55 -35.73
C ALA A 659 -39.79 34.79 -36.30
N ALA A 660 -38.77 34.93 -35.44
CA ALA A 660 -37.39 35.05 -35.87
C ALA A 660 -36.90 33.79 -36.57
N THR A 661 -37.17 32.61 -35.99
CA THR A 661 -36.77 31.31 -36.55
C THR A 661 -37.36 31.09 -37.94
N VAL A 662 -38.67 31.34 -38.10
CA VAL A 662 -39.39 31.13 -39.37
C VAL A 662 -38.80 31.94 -40.54
N ARG A 663 -38.25 33.13 -40.29
CA ARG A 663 -37.61 33.98 -41.32
C ARG A 663 -36.33 33.39 -41.92
N HIS A 664 -35.65 32.52 -41.19
CA HIS A 664 -34.39 31.91 -41.63
C HIS A 664 -34.54 30.47 -42.13
N LEU A 665 -35.75 29.90 -42.01
CA LEU A 665 -36.07 28.58 -42.54
C LEU A 665 -36.52 28.67 -43.99
N ASP A 666 -36.22 27.61 -44.76
CA ASP A 666 -36.59 27.48 -46.16
C ASP A 666 -38.05 27.92 -46.43
N PRO A 667 -38.29 28.87 -47.36
CA PRO A 667 -39.63 29.37 -47.67
C PRO A 667 -40.61 28.28 -48.14
N GLN A 668 -40.13 27.18 -48.72
CA GLN A 668 -40.93 26.03 -49.17
C GLN A 668 -41.19 25.02 -48.04
N ARG A 669 -40.81 25.31 -46.79
CA ARG A 669 -41.06 24.44 -45.63
C ARG A 669 -42.19 25.00 -44.76
N PRO A 670 -43.29 24.25 -44.58
CA PRO A 670 -44.29 24.57 -43.57
C PRO A 670 -43.71 24.48 -42.15
N VAL A 671 -44.13 25.37 -41.25
CA VAL A 671 -43.61 25.46 -39.87
C VAL A 671 -44.76 25.62 -38.88
N TYR A 672 -44.77 24.73 -37.89
CA TYR A 672 -45.68 24.78 -36.74
C TYR A 672 -44.89 25.07 -35.47
N GLY A 673 -45.32 26.10 -34.73
CA GLY A 673 -44.70 26.52 -33.49
C GLY A 673 -45.51 26.11 -32.26
N MET A 674 -44.79 25.78 -31.19
CA MET A 674 -45.36 25.47 -29.88
C MET A 674 -44.48 26.06 -28.76
N ARG A 675 -45.06 26.28 -27.58
CA ARG A 675 -44.36 26.89 -26.44
C ARG A 675 -43.81 25.82 -25.49
N SER A 676 -42.62 26.08 -24.94
CA SER A 676 -42.09 25.36 -23.77
C SER A 676 -42.73 25.84 -22.46
N LEU A 677 -42.40 25.18 -21.35
CA LEU A 677 -42.76 25.64 -20.00
C LEU A 677 -41.80 26.71 -19.43
N TYR A 678 -40.82 27.16 -20.21
CA TYR A 678 -39.82 28.11 -19.73
C TYR A 678 -40.45 29.40 -19.22
N GLY A 679 -40.06 29.80 -18.01
CA GLY A 679 -40.57 31.01 -17.35
C GLY A 679 -42.00 30.89 -16.83
N LEU A 680 -42.62 29.70 -16.87
CA LEU A 680 -43.93 29.47 -16.28
C LEU A 680 -43.80 28.78 -14.90
N PRO A 681 -44.68 29.11 -13.93
CA PRO A 681 -44.78 28.32 -12.70
C PRO A 681 -45.17 26.89 -13.07
N GLY A 682 -44.44 25.89 -12.54
CA GLY A 682 -44.70 24.49 -12.84
C GLY A 682 -43.87 23.86 -13.97
N ASP A 683 -42.73 24.43 -14.37
CA ASP A 683 -41.74 23.78 -15.26
C ASP A 683 -41.02 22.60 -14.59
N THR A 684 -41.75 21.52 -14.31
CA THR A 684 -41.24 20.27 -13.73
C THR A 684 -41.01 19.22 -14.81
N ALA A 685 -40.22 18.18 -14.50
CA ALA A 685 -40.01 17.07 -15.43
C ALA A 685 -41.31 16.33 -15.78
N ALA A 686 -42.20 16.16 -14.79
CA ALA A 686 -43.52 15.55 -14.99
C ALA A 686 -44.39 16.38 -15.94
N ASN A 687 -44.47 17.70 -15.72
CA ASN A 687 -45.28 18.58 -16.56
C ASN A 687 -44.71 18.72 -17.99
N ARG A 688 -43.39 18.72 -18.16
CA ARG A 688 -42.77 18.67 -19.50
C ARG A 688 -43.15 17.39 -20.26
N ARG A 689 -43.18 16.24 -19.56
CA ARG A 689 -43.62 14.97 -20.14
C ARG A 689 -45.10 15.00 -20.50
N ALA A 690 -45.97 15.48 -19.62
CA ALA A 690 -47.40 15.63 -19.89
C ALA A 690 -47.67 16.53 -21.10
N LEU A 691 -47.00 17.68 -21.18
CA LEU A 691 -47.04 18.58 -22.34
C LEU A 691 -46.56 17.86 -23.61
N GLY A 692 -45.46 17.09 -23.53
CA GLY A 692 -44.94 16.32 -24.65
C GLY A 692 -45.94 15.29 -25.19
N VAL A 693 -46.66 14.59 -24.31
CA VAL A 693 -47.70 13.61 -24.67
C VAL A 693 -48.88 14.26 -25.38
N GLN A 694 -49.30 15.45 -24.91
CA GLN A 694 -50.39 16.22 -25.51
C GLN A 694 -50.02 16.78 -26.89
N LEU A 695 -48.85 17.42 -27.01
CA LEU A 695 -48.36 17.95 -28.28
C LEU A 695 -48.10 16.85 -29.31
N ALA A 696 -47.63 15.68 -28.88
CA ALA A 696 -47.49 14.51 -29.75
C ALA A 696 -48.84 14.04 -30.34
N ALA A 697 -49.95 14.19 -29.61
CA ALA A 697 -51.27 13.88 -30.14
C ALA A 697 -51.70 14.91 -31.21
N GLU A 698 -51.57 16.21 -30.93
CA GLU A 698 -51.89 17.27 -31.92
C GLU A 698 -51.05 17.15 -33.20
N ILE A 699 -49.76 16.80 -33.08
CA ILE A 699 -48.88 16.56 -34.23
C ILE A 699 -49.34 15.32 -35.01
N ALA A 700 -49.74 14.26 -34.32
CA ALA A 700 -50.18 13.03 -34.96
C ALA A 700 -51.47 13.23 -35.76
N ASP A 701 -52.39 14.05 -35.25
CA ASP A 701 -53.63 14.42 -35.95
C ASP A 701 -53.35 15.30 -37.18
N LEU A 702 -52.41 16.24 -37.06
CA LEU A 702 -52.09 17.17 -38.15
C LEU A 702 -51.29 16.49 -39.27
N GLN A 703 -50.37 15.60 -38.92
CA GLN A 703 -49.60 14.82 -39.88
C GLN A 703 -49.73 13.34 -39.53
N PRO A 704 -50.70 12.61 -40.10
CA PRO A 704 -50.94 11.20 -39.79
C PRO A 704 -49.88 10.26 -40.39
N THR A 705 -49.20 10.67 -41.46
CA THR A 705 -48.24 9.82 -42.21
C THR A 705 -46.88 10.47 -42.40
N GLY A 706 -45.88 9.62 -42.69
CA GLY A 706 -44.52 10.04 -43.01
C GLY A 706 -43.65 10.38 -41.79
N PRO A 707 -42.34 10.51 -42.01
CA PRO A 707 -41.40 10.81 -40.95
C PRO A 707 -41.57 12.25 -40.44
N LEU A 708 -41.57 12.40 -39.12
CA LEU A 708 -41.73 13.68 -38.45
C LEU A 708 -40.39 14.39 -38.28
N ARG A 709 -40.39 15.71 -38.43
CA ARG A 709 -39.23 16.58 -38.15
C ARG A 709 -39.58 17.52 -37.01
N LEU A 710 -38.83 17.44 -35.94
CA LEU A 710 -39.11 18.11 -34.69
C LEU A 710 -37.83 18.76 -34.17
N GLY A 711 -37.97 19.87 -33.45
CA GLY A 711 -36.85 20.43 -32.72
C GLY A 711 -37.24 21.53 -31.76
N GLY A 712 -36.25 22.08 -31.08
CA GLY A 712 -36.45 23.20 -30.19
C GLY A 712 -35.15 23.82 -29.72
N TYR A 713 -35.28 25.03 -29.18
CA TYR A 713 -34.17 25.80 -28.64
C TYR A 713 -34.20 25.85 -27.11
N CYS A 714 -33.04 25.65 -26.48
CA CYS A 714 -32.85 25.71 -25.03
C CYS A 714 -33.89 24.87 -24.26
N ALA A 715 -34.77 25.48 -23.48
CA ALA A 715 -35.82 24.75 -22.77
C ALA A 715 -36.85 24.10 -23.70
N GLY A 716 -37.07 24.66 -24.89
CA GLY A 716 -37.90 24.06 -25.93
C GLY A 716 -37.35 22.72 -26.43
N GLY A 717 -36.02 22.56 -26.50
CA GLY A 717 -35.41 21.28 -26.88
C GLY A 717 -35.71 20.16 -25.87
N ARG A 718 -35.85 20.47 -24.58
CA ARG A 718 -36.26 19.48 -23.57
C ARG A 718 -37.68 18.98 -23.81
N VAL A 719 -38.61 19.87 -24.17
CA VAL A 719 -39.99 19.47 -24.50
C VAL A 719 -40.05 18.75 -25.84
N ALA A 720 -39.24 19.17 -26.83
CA ALA A 720 -39.11 18.45 -28.10
C ALA A 720 -38.69 17.00 -27.87
N LEU A 721 -37.74 16.74 -26.97
CA LEU A 721 -37.36 15.36 -26.61
C LEU A 721 -38.54 14.55 -26.03
N GLU A 722 -39.34 15.13 -25.14
CA GLU A 722 -40.53 14.45 -24.60
C GLU A 722 -41.59 14.16 -25.68
N ILE A 723 -41.77 15.08 -26.65
CA ILE A 723 -42.66 14.87 -27.80
C ILE A 723 -42.13 13.72 -28.67
N ALA A 724 -40.81 13.69 -28.92
CA ALA A 724 -40.18 12.67 -29.73
C ALA A 724 -40.34 11.26 -29.14
N ASP A 725 -40.21 11.15 -27.81
CA ASP A 725 -40.44 9.91 -27.07
C ASP A 725 -41.93 9.50 -27.13
N ALA A 726 -42.84 10.46 -26.95
CA ALA A 726 -44.29 10.21 -27.00
C ALA A 726 -44.81 9.85 -28.41
N LEU A 727 -44.19 10.36 -29.47
CA LEU A 727 -44.48 9.99 -30.86
C LEU A 727 -43.99 8.56 -31.16
N ARG A 728 -42.78 8.21 -30.71
CA ARG A 728 -42.24 6.85 -30.86
C ARG A 728 -43.05 5.81 -30.12
N ALA A 729 -43.51 6.12 -28.91
CA ALA A 729 -44.41 5.26 -28.15
C ALA A 729 -45.73 4.98 -28.90
N ARG A 730 -46.13 5.86 -29.83
CA ARG A 730 -47.28 5.69 -30.74
C ARG A 730 -46.91 5.04 -32.08
N GLY A 731 -45.71 4.48 -32.21
CA GLY A 731 -45.22 3.88 -33.46
C GLY A 731 -44.94 4.89 -34.58
N ARG A 732 -44.78 6.18 -34.25
CA ARG A 732 -44.48 7.23 -35.23
C ARG A 732 -42.97 7.43 -35.36
N GLU A 733 -42.50 7.47 -36.59
CA GLU A 733 -41.08 7.74 -36.90
C GLU A 733 -40.76 9.24 -36.83
N VAL A 734 -39.71 9.58 -36.10
CA VAL A 734 -39.14 10.94 -36.04
C VAL A 734 -37.79 10.89 -36.78
N ALA A 735 -37.78 11.34 -38.05
CA ALA A 735 -36.56 11.31 -38.87
C ALA A 735 -35.56 12.42 -38.56
N LEU A 736 -35.95 13.42 -37.78
CA LEU A 736 -35.02 14.44 -37.30
C LEU A 736 -35.51 15.01 -35.98
N LEU A 737 -34.69 14.88 -34.93
CA LEU A 737 -34.80 15.64 -33.70
C LEU A 737 -33.66 16.66 -33.60
N CYS A 738 -33.96 17.94 -33.81
CA CYS A 738 -32.97 19.02 -33.75
C CYS A 738 -32.99 19.71 -32.38
N LEU A 739 -31.90 19.65 -31.63
CA LEU A 739 -31.78 20.30 -30.33
C LEU A 739 -30.72 21.40 -30.40
N LEU A 740 -31.17 22.66 -30.30
CA LEU A 740 -30.30 23.84 -30.36
C LEU A 740 -30.05 24.36 -28.94
N ASP A 741 -28.78 24.46 -28.55
CA ASP A 741 -28.31 24.90 -27.23
C ASP A 741 -29.06 24.26 -26.04
N THR A 742 -29.39 22.98 -26.20
CA THR A 742 -30.18 22.22 -25.24
C THR A 742 -29.28 21.22 -24.52
N ARG A 743 -29.25 21.27 -23.19
CA ARG A 743 -28.62 20.23 -22.37
C ARG A 743 -29.62 19.11 -22.10
N VAL A 744 -29.27 17.89 -22.50
CA VAL A 744 -30.04 16.67 -22.26
C VAL A 744 -29.15 15.64 -21.54
N HIS A 745 -29.67 15.01 -20.50
CA HIS A 745 -28.94 14.02 -19.68
C HIS A 745 -29.30 12.57 -20.04
N ARG A 746 -30.08 12.38 -21.11
CA ARG A 746 -30.53 11.06 -21.60
C ARG A 746 -30.31 10.97 -23.11
N SER A 747 -29.95 9.78 -23.59
CA SER A 747 -29.81 9.50 -25.03
C SER A 747 -31.18 9.31 -25.68
N TYR A 748 -31.30 9.70 -26.96
CA TYR A 748 -32.47 9.42 -27.79
C TYR A 748 -32.10 8.40 -28.87
N PRO A 749 -32.82 7.28 -29.01
CA PRO A 749 -32.42 6.18 -29.90
C PRO A 749 -32.77 6.43 -31.39
N GLY A 750 -32.53 7.63 -31.92
CA GLY A 750 -32.85 8.04 -33.31
C GLY A 750 -31.96 9.20 -33.79
N ASP A 751 -32.22 9.72 -34.99
CA ASP A 751 -31.39 10.78 -35.59
C ASP A 751 -31.55 12.12 -34.85
N VAL A 752 -30.53 12.47 -34.07
CA VAL A 752 -30.46 13.73 -33.31
C VAL A 752 -29.40 14.65 -33.91
N LEU A 753 -29.82 15.87 -34.26
CA LEU A 753 -28.90 16.96 -34.58
C LEU A 753 -28.72 17.85 -33.35
N LEU A 754 -27.57 17.71 -32.67
CA LEU A 754 -27.19 18.56 -31.55
C LEU A 754 -26.36 19.76 -32.04
N LEU A 755 -26.86 20.97 -31.83
CA LEU A 755 -26.16 22.21 -32.20
C LEU A 755 -25.93 23.05 -30.96
N HIS A 756 -24.67 23.38 -30.66
CA HIS A 756 -24.31 24.32 -29.60
C HIS A 756 -23.81 25.61 -30.23
N THR A 757 -24.47 26.73 -29.94
CA THR A 757 -23.98 28.04 -30.35
C THR A 757 -22.78 28.41 -29.47
N ARG A 758 -21.57 28.44 -30.04
CA ARG A 758 -20.43 29.11 -29.38
C ARG A 758 -20.83 30.56 -29.18
N ARG A 759 -20.83 31.05 -27.94
CA ARG A 759 -20.99 32.48 -27.66
C ARG A 759 -19.94 33.24 -28.48
N PHE A 760 -20.36 33.96 -29.50
CA PHE A 760 -19.60 35.12 -29.94
C PHE A 760 -19.82 36.17 -28.87
N SER A 761 -18.79 36.42 -28.07
CA SER A 761 -18.68 37.65 -27.29
C SER A 761 -18.73 38.82 -28.26
N LEU A 762 -19.84 39.55 -28.27
CA LEU A 762 -19.87 40.96 -28.65
C LEU A 762 -19.41 41.79 -27.47
#